data_AF-D6K8E8-F1
#
_entry.id   AF-D6K8E8-F1
#
_cell.length_a   1.000
_cell.length_b   1.000
_cell.length_c   1.000
_cell.angle_alpha   90.00
_cell.angle_beta   90.00
_cell.angle_gamma   90.00
#
_symmetry.space_group_name_H-M   'P 1'
#
loop_
_entity.id
_entity.type
_entity.pdbx_description
1 polymer ?
#
loop_
_entity_poly.entity_id
_entity_poly.type
_entity_poly.pdbx_seq_one_letter_code
_entity_poly.pdbx_strand_id
1 'polypeptide(L)'
;MLPETDLWLDSRAGGVKETLVLKSATAPASFLFPLRLKGLTAEADGGAITLTDARGHTRAVIPAGFMEDAAQAVSHDVSYELVRQPGGGQALKVTADPKWLADPARSFPVRIDPSVDTTAAATSMTVRGGGSVVGSSELQVGKGPDGASAAYLGFPGLDEELRYHQIFGVQLQVVNFDSASCKPRPVSVHPVTQAWTAGTGTAYPGPSVGGALASKSFAYGHIDFGQSRSACPTAGELFDLGKGGRDLVQRWVDGTQANYGLSLRASATDPLGFKKFTGHATANPPKLYVTHSPYNASYTFPKPVPDPPVLQNQAGKVQVSVTNKGAETWTPSTYYLAYRAYDKKGKLVTQQRAGALTGNVAHGARATVDATIKALPPGVYMLDFTMVRQGGKVFTDEQVPPGRLTIQVFDIAPVVKEQFPPNGYQAQTLTPQLWAAGVDIDAPPGSALQYKFEICEAGKDGKPTACTTSSYQTSSAYPVPAGRLKWGTTYLWRGFVKDASNEVPTQQVALVATVPQPEITSHLSGAQGKEFDPNVGNFTASATDASLAGVGPDLTLIRTYNSLDPRRDLAFGAGWTTRFDMRLTPDDDGSGNVVIRYPDGQDVRFGKNADGTYAPPPGRFAKLTYDSASNTYRLQDKSGTTYDFSTGGLLAKITDPYSNSVTYTYSAGKLATATNNRTTRSLTFTWTGAHVTRVQTTPVDGAPLTWTYSYTGDLLDKVCDPLNGCTQYTYGSGSHYA
;
A
#
# COMPACT_ATOMS: atom_id res chain seq x y z
N MET A 1 1.34 47.66 23.07
CA MET A 1 0.61 46.41 22.77
C MET A 1 0.49 46.28 21.27
N LEU A 2 0.51 45.05 20.76
CA LEU A 2 0.30 44.78 19.34
C LEU A 2 -1.19 44.95 18.97
N PRO A 3 -1.55 45.19 17.69
CA PRO A 3 -2.94 45.27 17.25
C PRO A 3 -3.73 43.99 17.59
N GLU A 4 -5.03 44.12 17.87
CA GLU A 4 -5.95 42.99 18.12
C GLU A 4 -5.52 42.04 19.26
N THR A 5 -4.60 42.47 20.12
CA THR A 5 -4.08 41.70 21.25
C THR A 5 -4.24 42.50 22.54
N ASP A 6 -4.97 41.94 23.49
CA ASP A 6 -4.98 42.38 24.88
C ASP A 6 -4.07 41.49 25.73
N LEU A 7 -3.61 42.05 26.85
CA LEU A 7 -2.84 41.33 27.85
C LEU A 7 -3.65 41.35 29.13
N TRP A 8 -4.17 40.18 29.53
CA TRP A 8 -4.80 40.02 30.83
C TRP A 8 -3.71 39.66 31.83
N LEU A 9 -3.48 40.59 32.75
CA LEU A 9 -2.57 40.47 33.86
C LEU A 9 -3.34 40.11 35.11
N ASP A 10 -3.24 38.85 35.54
CA ASP A 10 -3.68 38.47 36.88
C ASP A 10 -2.56 38.78 37.85
N SER A 11 -2.82 39.78 38.70
CA SER A 11 -1.92 40.12 39.81
C SER A 11 -1.89 38.95 40.79
N ARG A 12 -0.74 38.29 40.86
CA ARG A 12 -0.43 37.23 41.82
C ARG A 12 0.79 37.69 42.62
N ALA A 13 0.91 37.25 43.86
CA ALA A 13 2.04 37.61 44.69
C ALA A 13 3.31 36.84 44.25
N GLY A 14 4.35 37.56 43.82
CA GLY A 14 5.62 37.01 43.31
C GLY A 14 5.79 37.05 41.78
N GLY A 15 4.76 37.47 41.05
CA GLY A 15 4.79 37.62 39.59
C GLY A 15 3.40 37.86 39.04
N VAL A 16 3.31 38.42 37.85
CA VAL A 16 2.04 38.60 37.16
C VAL A 16 1.81 37.39 36.27
N LYS A 17 0.64 36.75 36.33
CA LYS A 17 0.27 35.76 35.30
C LYS A 17 -0.22 36.55 34.09
N GLU A 18 0.48 36.35 32.99
CA GLU A 18 0.20 36.95 31.71
C GLU A 18 -0.63 35.97 30.89
N THR A 19 -1.85 36.35 30.54
CA THR A 19 -2.65 35.66 29.52
C THR A 19 -2.77 36.60 28.34
N LEU A 20 -2.26 36.19 27.18
CA LEU A 20 -2.48 36.93 25.94
C LEU A 20 -3.89 36.63 25.44
N VAL A 21 -4.65 37.69 25.16
CA VAL A 21 -6.04 37.62 24.71
C VAL A 21 -6.11 38.18 23.30
N LEU A 22 -6.20 37.32 22.31
CA LEU A 22 -6.31 37.70 20.90
C LEU A 22 -7.78 37.96 20.59
N LYS A 23 -8.12 39.12 20.03
CA LYS A 23 -9.51 39.52 19.76
C LYS A 23 -10.06 39.01 18.43
N SER A 24 -9.19 38.65 17.51
CA SER A 24 -9.56 38.21 16.17
C SER A 24 -8.41 37.43 15.52
N ALA A 25 -8.71 36.73 14.41
CA ALA A 25 -7.73 35.95 13.65
C ALA A 25 -6.63 36.82 12.99
N THR A 26 -6.82 38.14 12.95
CA THR A 26 -5.81 39.09 12.43
C THR A 26 -4.82 39.55 13.50
N ALA A 27 -5.00 39.13 14.76
CA ALA A 27 -4.02 39.35 15.82
C ALA A 27 -2.68 38.68 15.47
N PRO A 28 -1.54 39.31 15.79
CA PRO A 28 -0.23 38.69 15.59
C PRO A 28 -0.15 37.34 16.30
N ALA A 29 0.45 36.34 15.65
CA ALA A 29 0.59 35.00 16.21
C ALA A 29 1.92 34.81 16.97
N SER A 30 2.81 35.80 16.96
CA SER A 30 4.13 35.72 17.59
C SER A 30 4.41 36.95 18.44
N PHE A 31 4.90 36.69 19.65
CA PHE A 31 5.09 37.67 20.71
C PHE A 31 6.50 37.54 21.27
N LEU A 32 7.19 38.67 21.37
CA LEU A 32 8.55 38.73 21.91
C LEU A 32 8.53 39.41 23.28
N PHE A 33 8.99 38.68 24.29
CA PHE A 33 9.13 39.13 25.67
C PHE A 33 10.62 39.27 26.00
N PRO A 34 11.17 40.50 26.03
CA PRO A 34 12.57 40.72 26.42
C PRO A 34 12.83 40.21 27.83
N LEU A 35 13.81 39.30 28.00
CA LEU A 35 14.16 38.75 29.30
C LEU A 35 15.24 39.62 29.95
N ARG A 36 14.84 40.40 30.97
CA ARG A 36 15.77 41.17 31.80
C ARG A 36 16.18 40.38 33.02
N LEU A 37 17.09 39.42 32.82
CA LEU A 37 17.55 38.50 33.85
C LEU A 37 18.70 39.11 34.65
N LYS A 38 18.66 38.99 35.99
CA LYS A 38 19.75 39.39 36.89
C LYS A 38 20.31 38.15 37.58
N GLY A 39 21.49 37.69 37.14
CA GLY A 39 22.15 36.52 37.71
C GLY A 39 21.49 35.18 37.38
N LEU A 40 20.62 35.15 36.37
CA LEU A 40 19.95 33.96 35.86
C LEU A 40 20.25 33.76 34.37
N THR A 41 20.34 32.51 33.93
CA THR A 41 20.48 32.08 32.53
C THR A 41 19.21 31.34 32.12
N ALA A 42 18.66 31.68 30.96
CA ALA A 42 17.50 30.98 30.40
C ALA A 42 17.94 29.88 29.42
N GLU A 43 17.38 28.69 29.57
CA GLU A 43 17.61 27.53 28.70
C GLU A 43 16.28 26.89 28.31
N ALA A 44 16.15 26.46 27.05
CA ALA A 44 14.98 25.74 26.59
C ALA A 44 15.11 24.25 26.94
N ASP A 45 14.07 23.66 27.53
CA ASP A 45 14.04 22.26 27.94
C ASP A 45 12.64 21.67 27.69
N GLY A 46 12.52 20.74 26.74
CA GLY A 46 11.29 19.99 26.50
C GLY A 46 10.03 20.81 26.20
N GLY A 47 10.17 22.02 25.63
CA GLY A 47 9.04 22.94 25.36
C GLY A 47 8.77 23.95 26.48
N ALA A 48 9.45 23.84 27.62
CA ALA A 48 9.49 24.83 28.69
C ALA A 48 10.77 25.67 28.63
N ILE A 49 10.82 26.78 29.36
CA ILE A 49 12.03 27.58 29.58
C ILE A 49 12.44 27.49 31.05
N THR A 50 13.62 26.97 31.30
CA THR A 50 14.21 26.87 32.64
C THR A 50 15.14 28.07 32.88
N LEU A 51 14.97 28.75 34.01
CA LEU A 51 15.82 29.86 34.45
C LEU A 51 16.73 29.37 35.57
N THR A 52 18.03 29.23 35.32
CA THR A 52 19.03 28.71 36.27
C THR A 52 19.92 29.83 36.82
N ASP A 53 20.40 29.71 38.06
CA ASP A 53 21.42 30.62 38.58
C ASP A 53 22.85 30.22 38.17
N ALA A 54 23.83 31.05 38.52
CA ALA A 54 25.25 30.79 38.26
C ALA A 54 25.82 29.51 38.92
N ARG A 55 25.06 28.84 39.81
CA ARG A 55 25.41 27.58 40.45
C ARG A 55 24.69 26.38 39.80
N GLY A 56 23.97 26.59 38.70
CA GLY A 56 23.21 25.57 37.98
C GLY A 56 21.88 25.20 38.63
N HIS A 57 21.40 25.95 39.64
CA HIS A 57 20.11 25.66 40.26
C HIS A 57 18.97 26.35 39.51
N THR A 58 17.95 25.60 39.12
CA THR A 58 16.70 26.15 38.60
C THR A 58 16.05 27.07 39.63
N ARG A 59 15.85 28.33 39.25
CA ARG A 59 15.20 29.38 40.02
C ARG A 59 13.77 29.65 39.57
N ALA A 60 13.45 29.35 38.32
CA ALA A 60 12.09 29.40 37.79
C ALA A 60 11.95 28.55 36.54
N VAL A 61 10.74 28.11 36.22
CA VAL A 61 10.40 27.43 34.98
C VAL A 61 9.18 28.13 34.38
N ILE A 62 9.25 28.40 33.08
CA ILE A 62 8.12 28.84 32.27
C ILE A 62 7.62 27.58 31.54
N PRO A 63 6.52 26.96 31.99
CA PRO A 63 6.03 25.71 31.39
C PRO A 63 5.56 25.94 29.95
N ALA A 64 5.51 24.87 29.14
CA ALA A 64 4.96 24.95 27.79
C ALA A 64 3.53 25.51 27.82
N GLY A 65 3.27 26.52 26.99
CA GLY A 65 1.95 27.13 26.87
C GLY A 65 1.00 26.32 25.99
N PHE A 66 -0.27 26.69 26.03
CA PHE A 66 -1.29 26.26 25.07
C PHE A 66 -2.20 27.45 24.76
N MET A 67 -3.18 27.32 23.87
CA MET A 67 -4.15 28.37 23.58
C MET A 67 -5.58 27.80 23.57
N GLU A 68 -6.54 28.59 24.01
CA GLU A 68 -7.95 28.24 24.14
C GLU A 68 -8.82 29.34 23.51
N ASP A 69 -9.77 29.00 22.65
CA ASP A 69 -10.68 29.98 22.06
C ASP A 69 -11.91 30.25 22.97
N ALA A 70 -12.76 31.22 22.62
CA ALA A 70 -13.95 31.57 23.41
C ALA A 70 -15.03 30.48 23.41
N ALA A 71 -14.96 29.51 22.50
CA ALA A 71 -15.78 28.30 22.48
C ALA A 71 -15.08 27.11 23.19
N GLN A 72 -14.00 27.38 23.94
CA GLN A 72 -13.22 26.45 24.74
C GLN A 72 -12.45 25.39 23.94
N ALA A 73 -12.23 25.62 22.64
CA ALA A 73 -11.38 24.79 21.81
C ALA A 73 -9.90 25.05 22.14
N VAL A 74 -9.13 24.00 22.39
CA VAL A 74 -7.73 24.09 22.85
C VAL A 74 -6.74 23.65 21.77
N SER A 75 -5.58 24.30 21.69
CA SER A 75 -4.41 23.85 20.94
C SER A 75 -3.15 23.98 21.79
N HIS A 76 -2.33 22.94 21.81
CA HIS A 76 -1.01 22.95 22.45
C HIS A 76 0.10 23.39 21.48
N ASP A 77 -0.25 23.82 20.27
CA ASP A 77 0.71 24.31 19.27
C ASP A 77 1.11 25.76 19.57
N VAL A 78 1.68 25.95 20.77
CA VAL A 78 2.29 27.20 21.22
C VAL A 78 3.76 26.92 21.48
N SER A 79 4.64 27.43 20.63
CA SER A 79 6.08 27.18 20.73
C SER A 79 6.79 28.29 21.48
N TYR A 80 7.70 27.92 22.39
CA TYR A 80 8.57 28.83 23.11
C TYR A 80 10.01 28.71 22.61
N GLU A 81 10.62 29.83 22.26
CA GLU A 81 11.98 29.91 21.74
C GLU A 81 12.76 31.04 22.45
N LEU A 82 14.03 30.81 22.80
CA LEU A 82 14.91 31.85 23.30
C LEU A 82 15.69 32.48 22.13
N VAL A 83 15.40 33.74 21.84
CA VAL A 83 16.08 34.49 20.76
C VAL A 83 17.05 35.52 21.33
N ARG A 84 18.15 35.78 20.63
CA ARG A 84 19.11 36.84 20.99
C ARG A 84 18.65 38.21 20.50
N GLN A 85 18.77 39.22 21.34
CA GLN A 85 18.38 40.59 20.96
C GLN A 85 19.56 41.39 20.36
N PRO A 86 19.30 42.28 19.39
CA PRO A 86 20.30 43.25 18.91
C PRO A 86 20.68 44.20 20.06
N GLY A 87 21.93 44.11 20.54
CA GLY A 87 22.42 44.86 21.71
C GLY A 87 22.81 44.02 22.92
N GLY A 88 22.64 42.70 22.87
CA GLY A 88 22.98 41.76 23.96
C GLY A 88 21.79 41.46 24.88
N GLY A 89 21.67 40.20 25.32
CA GLY A 89 20.53 39.69 26.11
C GLY A 89 19.67 38.66 25.36
N GLN A 90 18.75 37.99 26.08
CA GLN A 90 17.81 36.99 25.54
C GLN A 90 16.38 37.54 25.59
N ALA A 91 15.51 37.06 24.69
CA ALA A 91 14.07 37.27 24.74
C ALA A 91 13.36 35.93 24.58
N LEU A 92 12.21 35.77 25.24
CA LEU A 92 11.31 34.66 25.01
C LEU A 92 10.38 35.01 23.86
N LYS A 93 10.44 34.23 22.79
CA LYS A 93 9.50 34.27 21.67
C LYS A 93 8.42 33.22 21.89
N VAL A 94 7.19 33.67 22.08
CA VAL A 94 5.99 32.84 22.14
C VAL A 94 5.32 32.89 20.79
N THR A 95 5.05 31.73 20.18
CA THR A 95 4.35 31.67 18.89
C THR A 95 3.18 30.71 18.98
N ALA A 96 1.96 31.24 18.86
CA ALA A 96 0.75 30.47 18.67
C ALA A 96 0.64 30.02 17.21
N ASP A 97 0.12 28.82 16.95
CA ASP A 97 -0.04 28.32 15.57
C ASP A 97 -0.97 29.23 14.74
N PRO A 98 -0.44 29.90 13.69
CA PRO A 98 -1.23 30.77 12.85
C PRO A 98 -2.33 30.03 12.09
N LYS A 99 -2.13 28.74 11.79
CA LYS A 99 -3.13 27.95 11.05
C LYS A 99 -4.35 27.66 11.92
N TRP A 100 -4.12 27.30 13.18
CA TRP A 100 -5.19 27.12 14.16
C TRP A 100 -5.94 28.42 14.41
N LEU A 101 -5.24 29.56 14.54
CA LEU A 101 -5.88 30.87 14.71
C LEU A 101 -6.72 31.32 13.50
N ALA A 102 -6.32 30.94 12.29
CA ALA A 102 -7.01 31.28 11.04
C ALA A 102 -8.13 30.30 10.66
N ASP A 103 -8.34 29.22 11.43
CA ASP A 103 -9.42 28.27 11.19
C ASP A 103 -10.78 28.99 11.36
N PRO A 104 -11.67 29.00 10.34
CA PRO A 104 -12.99 29.63 10.43
C PRO A 104 -13.86 29.12 11.58
N ALA A 105 -13.55 27.95 12.15
CA ALA A 105 -14.23 27.41 13.32
C ALA A 105 -13.82 28.08 14.66
N ARG A 106 -12.79 28.94 14.69
CA ARG A 106 -12.33 29.58 15.93
C ARG A 106 -13.28 30.68 16.38
N SER A 107 -13.59 30.67 17.67
CA SER A 107 -14.35 31.73 18.33
C SER A 107 -13.41 32.63 19.14
N PHE A 108 -13.37 33.93 18.84
CA PHE A 108 -12.53 34.87 19.58
C PHE A 108 -13.31 35.50 20.76
N PRO A 109 -12.64 35.90 21.87
CA PRO A 109 -11.19 35.96 22.02
C PRO A 109 -10.49 34.62 22.31
N VAL A 110 -9.28 34.45 21.77
CA VAL A 110 -8.38 33.32 22.08
C VAL A 110 -7.45 33.71 23.23
N ARG A 111 -7.36 32.86 24.26
CA ARG A 111 -6.48 32.99 25.43
C ARG A 111 -5.29 32.05 25.29
N ILE A 112 -4.08 32.58 25.37
CA ILE A 112 -2.85 31.77 25.42
C ILE A 112 -2.46 31.54 26.89
N ASP A 113 -2.36 30.27 27.27
CA ASP A 113 -1.98 29.65 28.56
C ASP A 113 -3.03 29.62 29.72
N PRO A 114 -4.24 29.02 29.56
CA PRO A 114 -5.29 28.97 30.60
C PRO A 114 -5.69 27.60 31.23
N SER A 115 -5.40 27.36 32.53
CA SER A 115 -6.34 26.75 33.53
C SER A 115 -5.63 26.45 34.87
N VAL A 116 -5.95 27.22 35.91
CA VAL A 116 -5.51 26.98 37.29
C VAL A 116 -6.66 27.32 38.21
N ASP A 117 -7.17 26.36 38.96
CA ASP A 117 -8.11 26.67 40.03
C ASP A 117 -7.36 27.22 41.23
N THR A 118 -7.89 28.31 41.77
CA THR A 118 -7.29 29.04 42.88
C THR A 118 -8.21 28.95 44.08
N THR A 119 -7.74 28.30 45.14
CA THR A 119 -8.51 28.17 46.38
C THR A 119 -7.79 28.93 47.49
N ALA A 120 -8.42 30.00 47.99
CA ALA A 120 -7.92 30.68 49.18
C ALA A 120 -8.09 29.79 50.42
N ALA A 121 -7.16 29.88 51.37
CA ALA A 121 -7.35 29.26 52.67
C ALA A 121 -8.59 29.87 53.32
N ALA A 122 -9.57 29.03 53.68
CA ALA A 122 -10.81 29.50 54.32
C ALA A 122 -10.69 29.54 55.84
N THR A 123 -9.71 28.84 56.41
CA THR A 123 -9.42 28.82 57.84
C THR A 123 -7.92 28.71 58.07
N SER A 124 -7.43 29.33 59.14
CA SER A 124 -6.02 29.22 59.52
C SER A 124 -5.83 29.47 61.02
N MET A 125 -4.73 28.96 61.58
CA MET A 125 -4.34 29.22 62.97
C MET A 125 -2.82 29.35 63.13
N THR A 126 -2.41 30.06 64.16
CA THR A 126 -1.03 30.05 64.66
C THR A 126 -0.99 29.32 65.98
N VAL A 127 -0.09 28.36 66.11
CA VAL A 127 0.16 27.63 67.35
C VAL A 127 1.43 28.17 68.01
N ARG A 128 1.40 28.46 69.32
CA ARG A 128 2.53 28.97 70.12
C ARG A 128 2.64 28.22 71.46
N GLY A 129 3.66 28.54 72.27
CA GLY A 129 3.85 27.91 73.58
C GLY A 129 2.67 28.10 74.55
N GLY A 130 1.98 29.25 74.50
CA GLY A 130 0.80 29.55 75.31
C GLY A 130 -0.54 29.09 74.75
N GLY A 131 -0.55 28.30 73.67
CA GLY A 131 -1.75 27.85 72.96
C GLY A 131 -1.84 28.39 71.53
N SER A 132 -3.00 28.22 70.91
CA SER A 132 -3.29 28.59 69.52
C SER A 132 -4.17 29.82 69.43
N VAL A 133 -4.05 30.55 68.33
CA VAL A 133 -4.91 31.68 67.98
C VAL A 133 -5.38 31.54 66.54
N VAL A 134 -6.61 31.99 66.28
CA VAL A 134 -7.16 32.04 64.91
C VAL A 134 -6.33 33.01 64.07
N GLY A 135 -5.90 32.55 62.90
CA GLY A 135 -5.02 33.30 61.99
C GLY A 135 -5.77 34.20 61.02
N SER A 136 -6.79 34.94 61.48
CA SER A 136 -7.64 35.78 60.61
C SER A 136 -6.85 36.92 59.98
N SER A 137 -6.05 37.65 60.77
CA SER A 137 -5.26 38.80 60.33
C SER A 137 -3.79 38.45 60.07
N GLU A 138 -3.17 37.65 60.93
CA GLU A 138 -1.76 37.27 60.83
C GLU A 138 -1.51 35.80 61.21
N LEU A 139 -0.42 35.26 60.67
CA LEU A 139 0.10 33.93 60.91
C LEU A 139 1.56 34.03 61.31
N GLN A 140 1.99 33.31 62.35
CA GLN A 140 3.38 33.37 62.81
C GLN A 140 4.07 32.01 62.70
N VAL A 141 5.35 32.04 62.32
CA VAL A 141 6.22 30.85 62.28
C VAL A 141 7.60 31.17 62.85
N GLY A 142 8.22 30.16 63.45
CA GLY A 142 9.57 30.25 64.00
C GLY A 142 9.61 30.79 65.44
N LYS A 143 10.82 31.05 65.96
CA LYS A 143 11.06 31.49 67.34
C LYS A 143 10.83 33.00 67.50
N GLY A 144 9.60 33.37 67.88
CA GLY A 144 9.25 34.75 68.20
C GLY A 144 9.43 35.10 69.69
N PRO A 145 9.04 36.33 70.09
CA PRO A 145 9.06 36.76 71.49
C PRO A 145 8.29 35.80 72.43
N ASP A 146 7.17 35.24 71.93
CA ASP A 146 6.29 34.35 72.69
C ASP A 146 6.68 32.86 72.62
N GLY A 147 7.88 32.56 72.09
CA GLY A 147 8.35 31.19 71.89
C GLY A 147 8.25 30.68 70.45
N ALA A 148 8.38 29.37 70.28
CA ALA A 148 8.30 28.74 68.98
C ALA A 148 6.86 28.77 68.46
N SER A 149 6.71 29.03 67.16
CA SER A 149 5.40 29.11 66.51
C SER A 149 5.36 28.36 65.17
N ALA A 150 4.18 27.89 64.81
CA ALA A 150 3.88 27.28 63.52
C ALA A 150 2.47 27.71 63.05
N ALA A 151 2.28 27.83 61.74
CA ALA A 151 1.00 28.19 61.16
C ALA A 151 0.36 26.99 60.46
N TYR A 152 -0.96 26.94 60.44
CA TYR A 152 -1.78 25.93 59.78
C TYR A 152 -2.79 26.60 58.86
N LEU A 153 -2.96 26.05 57.67
CA LEU A 153 -3.80 26.56 56.58
C LEU A 153 -4.77 25.47 56.16
N GLY A 154 -6.07 25.76 56.20
CA GLY A 154 -7.13 24.84 55.81
C GLY A 154 -7.80 25.27 54.51
N PHE A 155 -8.04 24.29 53.63
CA PHE A 155 -8.69 24.47 52.33
C PHE A 155 -9.94 23.57 52.24
N PRO A 156 -10.93 23.73 53.14
CA PRO A 156 -12.14 22.90 53.12
C PRO A 156 -12.89 23.06 51.79
N GLY A 157 -13.47 21.97 51.28
CA GLY A 157 -14.23 21.94 50.03
C GLY A 157 -13.39 21.71 48.77
N LEU A 158 -12.07 21.94 48.81
CA LEU A 158 -11.16 21.71 47.67
C LEU A 158 -11.26 20.27 47.14
N ASP A 159 -11.34 19.30 48.04
CA ASP A 159 -11.40 17.89 47.69
C ASP A 159 -12.76 17.46 47.12
N GLU A 160 -13.85 18.17 47.45
CA GLU A 160 -15.16 17.98 46.84
C GLU A 160 -15.25 18.63 45.46
N GLU A 161 -14.72 19.86 45.32
CA GLU A 161 -14.67 20.60 44.06
C GLU A 161 -13.87 19.86 42.98
N LEU A 162 -12.73 19.28 43.37
CA LEU A 162 -11.83 18.58 42.46
C LEU A 162 -11.98 17.05 42.53
N ARG A 163 -13.07 16.54 43.10
CA ARG A 163 -13.29 15.10 43.36
C ARG A 163 -13.03 14.27 42.09
N TYR A 164 -12.06 13.35 42.17
CA TYR A 164 -11.59 12.50 41.07
C TYR A 164 -10.94 13.20 39.86
N HIS A 165 -10.53 14.46 40.00
CA HIS A 165 -9.69 15.11 39.00
C HIS A 165 -8.26 14.54 39.06
N GLN A 166 -7.59 14.52 37.92
CA GLN A 166 -6.17 14.20 37.84
C GLN A 166 -5.35 15.45 38.18
N ILE A 167 -4.50 15.38 39.20
CA ILE A 167 -3.67 16.51 39.65
C ILE A 167 -2.30 16.44 38.96
N PHE A 168 -1.87 17.56 38.36
CA PHE A 168 -0.59 17.71 37.68
C PHE A 168 0.43 18.50 38.51
N GLY A 169 -0.02 19.50 39.28
CA GLY A 169 0.86 20.36 40.06
C GLY A 169 0.12 21.12 41.15
N VAL A 170 0.85 21.48 42.22
CA VAL A 170 0.31 22.19 43.37
C VAL A 170 1.31 23.22 43.87
N GLN A 171 0.87 24.47 44.04
CA GLN A 171 1.69 25.56 44.54
C GLN A 171 0.98 26.31 45.66
N LEU A 172 1.69 26.65 46.74
CA LEU A 172 1.18 27.43 47.86
C LEU A 172 1.75 28.84 47.82
N GLN A 173 0.88 29.85 47.76
CA GLN A 173 1.25 31.25 47.89
C GLN A 173 0.95 31.77 49.29
N VAL A 174 1.89 32.53 49.83
CA VAL A 174 1.77 33.22 51.12
C VAL A 174 2.36 34.62 51.00
N VAL A 175 1.89 35.59 51.80
CA VAL A 175 2.49 36.95 51.83
C VAL A 175 3.20 37.16 53.15
N ASN A 176 4.52 37.38 53.10
CA ASN A 176 5.33 37.68 54.28
C ASN A 176 5.46 39.20 54.43
N PHE A 177 4.92 39.72 55.54
CA PHE A 177 4.89 41.17 55.80
C PHE A 177 5.75 41.61 56.98
N ASP A 178 6.35 40.66 57.72
CA ASP A 178 7.27 40.95 58.81
C ASP A 178 8.27 39.79 59.00
N SER A 179 9.54 40.12 59.21
CA SER A 179 10.64 39.19 59.46
C SER A 179 11.53 39.76 60.55
N ALA A 180 12.13 38.90 61.37
CA ALA A 180 13.06 39.35 62.42
C ALA A 180 14.37 39.99 61.89
N SER A 181 14.72 39.77 60.61
CA SER A 181 15.81 40.47 59.91
C SER A 181 15.59 40.43 58.40
N CYS A 182 16.30 41.28 57.64
CA CYS A 182 16.36 41.19 56.17
C CYS A 182 17.30 40.09 55.62
N LYS A 183 17.88 39.24 56.49
CA LYS A 183 18.70 38.10 56.03
C LYS A 183 17.79 36.90 55.75
N PRO A 184 17.82 36.31 54.54
CA PRO A 184 16.99 35.15 54.22
C PRO A 184 17.16 33.97 55.19
N ARG A 185 16.04 33.44 55.69
CA ARG A 185 15.99 32.26 56.56
C ARG A 185 14.92 31.29 56.06
N PRO A 186 15.11 29.97 56.24
CA PRO A 186 14.25 28.96 55.66
C PRO A 186 12.85 28.95 56.31
N VAL A 187 11.85 28.82 55.45
CA VAL A 187 10.46 28.46 55.78
C VAL A 187 10.13 27.22 54.98
N SER A 188 9.46 26.28 55.64
CA SER A 188 9.09 24.97 55.10
C SER A 188 7.59 24.77 55.15
N VAL A 189 7.07 24.10 54.12
CA VAL A 189 5.65 23.72 53.99
C VAL A 189 5.54 22.23 54.27
N HIS A 190 4.62 21.83 55.13
CA HIS A 190 4.41 20.45 55.54
C HIS A 190 2.96 20.02 55.32
N PRO A 191 2.68 18.75 54.99
CA PRO A 191 1.32 18.24 55.01
C PRO A 191 0.87 18.07 56.46
N VAL A 192 -0.36 18.47 56.79
CA VAL A 192 -0.92 18.19 58.11
C VAL A 192 -1.49 16.77 58.11
N THR A 193 -1.16 15.98 59.13
CA THR A 193 -1.56 14.57 59.25
C THR A 193 -2.59 14.31 60.35
N GLN A 194 -2.93 15.34 61.12
CA GLN A 194 -3.91 15.28 62.20
C GLN A 194 -4.99 16.34 62.01
N ALA A 195 -6.26 15.95 62.22
CA ALA A 195 -7.38 16.87 62.15
C ALA A 195 -7.23 18.04 63.15
N TRP A 196 -7.69 19.22 62.76
CA TRP A 196 -7.62 20.43 63.58
C TRP A 196 -8.76 21.38 63.28
N THR A 197 -9.04 22.27 64.22
CA THR A 197 -10.02 23.35 64.10
C THR A 197 -9.36 24.64 64.56
N ALA A 198 -9.55 25.73 63.82
CA ALA A 198 -9.04 27.03 64.22
C ALA A 198 -9.72 27.48 65.52
N GLY A 199 -8.93 27.76 66.56
CA GLY A 199 -9.44 28.11 67.88
C GLY A 199 -8.33 28.21 68.93
N THR A 200 -8.70 28.37 70.20
CA THR A 200 -7.77 28.43 71.34
C THR A 200 -7.56 27.04 71.96
N GLY A 201 -6.38 26.79 72.52
CA GLY A 201 -6.11 25.59 73.34
C GLY A 201 -5.10 24.57 72.78
N THR A 202 -4.64 24.69 71.53
CA THR A 202 -3.57 23.81 71.00
C THR A 202 -2.21 24.47 71.16
N ALA A 203 -1.28 23.89 71.92
CA ALA A 203 0.05 24.44 72.13
C ALA A 203 1.09 23.91 71.13
N TYR A 204 2.21 24.61 70.98
CA TYR A 204 3.33 24.20 70.11
C TYR A 204 3.86 22.81 70.53
N PRO A 205 4.09 21.87 69.60
CA PRO A 205 4.27 22.03 68.14
C PRO A 205 2.99 22.01 67.28
N GLY A 206 1.81 21.93 67.89
CA GLY A 206 0.52 21.85 67.22
C GLY A 206 0.18 20.46 66.68
N PRO A 207 -0.88 20.33 65.85
CA PRO A 207 -1.24 19.08 65.18
C PRO A 207 -0.06 18.44 64.44
N SER A 208 -0.08 17.11 64.37
CA SER A 208 0.98 16.35 63.69
C SER A 208 1.11 16.73 62.21
N VAL A 209 2.35 16.78 61.72
CA VAL A 209 2.68 17.08 60.32
C VAL A 209 3.65 16.05 59.77
N GLY A 210 3.65 15.86 58.44
CA GLY A 210 4.63 15.02 57.75
C GLY A 210 5.95 15.75 57.43
N GLY A 211 6.79 15.12 56.61
CA GLY A 211 8.02 15.74 56.08
C GLY A 211 7.75 16.99 55.24
N ALA A 212 8.76 17.85 55.08
CA ALA A 212 8.62 19.08 54.30
C ALA A 212 8.37 18.75 52.81
N LEU A 213 7.32 19.33 52.24
CA LEU A 213 6.99 19.28 50.81
C LEU A 213 7.87 20.25 50.01
N ALA A 214 8.14 21.42 50.60
CA ALA A 214 8.92 22.48 50.02
C ALA A 214 9.62 23.29 51.11
N SER A 215 10.75 23.91 50.79
CA SER A 215 11.45 24.84 51.66
C SER A 215 12.09 25.96 50.84
N LYS A 216 11.95 27.19 51.31
CA LYS A 216 12.54 28.38 50.70
C LYS A 216 13.10 29.32 51.75
N SER A 217 14.23 29.95 51.43
CA SER A 217 14.84 30.96 52.28
C SER A 217 14.60 32.35 51.71
N PHE A 218 13.88 33.18 52.46
CA PHE A 218 13.58 34.57 52.10
C PHE A 218 13.45 35.42 53.37
N ALA A 219 13.30 36.72 53.22
CA ALA A 219 13.00 37.65 54.31
C ALA A 219 12.34 38.90 53.75
N TYR A 220 11.15 39.22 54.25
CA TYR A 220 10.36 40.37 53.83
C TYR A 220 9.71 41.07 55.03
N GLY A 221 9.50 42.38 54.90
CA GLY A 221 8.78 43.23 55.85
C GLY A 221 9.60 43.80 57.00
N HIS A 222 10.88 43.44 57.15
CA HIS A 222 11.70 43.89 58.28
C HIS A 222 12.05 45.38 58.17
N ILE A 223 11.78 46.15 59.23
CA ILE A 223 12.18 47.55 59.34
C ILE A 223 13.21 47.66 60.48
N ASP A 224 14.44 48.03 60.14
CA ASP A 224 15.50 48.24 61.12
C ASP A 224 15.18 49.42 62.06
N PHE A 225 15.71 49.36 63.29
CA PHE A 225 15.55 50.43 64.26
C PHE A 225 16.02 51.79 63.69
N GLY A 226 15.16 52.80 63.77
CA GLY A 226 15.42 54.14 63.24
C GLY A 226 15.14 54.31 61.74
N GLN A 227 14.66 53.29 61.03
CA GLN A 227 14.28 53.39 59.62
C GLN A 227 12.76 53.58 59.46
N SER A 228 12.34 54.32 58.43
CA SER A 228 10.93 54.52 58.06
C SER A 228 10.46 53.60 56.93
N ARG A 229 11.35 52.76 56.39
CA ARG A 229 11.07 51.83 55.28
C ARG A 229 11.89 50.55 55.42
N SER A 230 11.34 49.45 54.91
CA SER A 230 12.03 48.15 54.90
C SER A 230 13.06 48.07 53.76
N ALA A 231 14.25 47.54 54.04
CA ALA A 231 15.25 47.18 53.03
C ALA A 231 14.89 45.89 52.27
N CYS A 232 13.90 45.15 52.75
CA CYS A 232 13.35 43.93 52.16
C CYS A 232 11.82 44.03 52.19
N PRO A 233 11.18 44.82 51.30
CA PRO A 233 9.75 45.13 51.39
C PRO A 233 8.86 43.88 51.42
N THR A 234 7.66 44.01 52.00
CA THR A 234 6.61 42.98 51.99
C THR A 234 6.43 42.39 50.59
N ALA A 235 6.45 41.06 50.50
CA ALA A 235 6.30 40.36 49.23
C ALA A 235 5.58 39.02 49.42
N GLY A 236 5.01 38.53 48.32
CA GLY A 236 4.51 37.16 48.24
C GLY A 236 5.61 36.17 47.94
N GLU A 237 5.50 34.99 48.52
CA GLU A 237 6.32 33.83 48.19
C GLU A 237 5.44 32.69 47.69
N LEU A 238 5.88 32.04 46.61
CA LEU A 238 5.22 30.89 46.01
C LEU A 238 6.05 29.63 46.24
N PHE A 239 5.52 28.67 46.98
CA PHE A 239 6.13 27.36 47.17
C PHE A 239 5.60 26.39 46.13
N ASP A 240 6.47 25.90 45.24
CA ASP A 240 6.19 24.70 44.47
C ASP A 240 6.29 23.49 45.39
N LEU A 241 5.18 22.79 45.59
CA LEU A 241 5.11 21.65 46.50
C LEU A 241 5.58 20.35 45.84
N GLY A 242 5.93 20.41 44.55
CA GLY A 242 6.49 19.33 43.77
C GLY A 242 5.62 18.06 43.76
N LYS A 243 6.26 16.92 43.51
CA LYS A 243 5.63 15.60 43.52
C LYS A 243 4.89 15.31 44.84
N GLY A 244 5.49 15.66 45.98
CA GLY A 244 4.89 15.39 47.29
C GLY A 244 3.56 16.12 47.51
N GLY A 245 3.48 17.40 47.11
CA GLY A 245 2.24 18.17 47.18
C GLY A 245 1.20 17.73 46.17
N ARG A 246 1.60 17.44 44.92
CA ARG A 246 0.70 16.86 43.90
C ARG A 246 0.09 15.55 44.39
N ASP A 247 0.90 14.61 44.88
CA ASP A 247 0.43 13.32 45.34
C ASP A 247 -0.44 13.44 46.60
N LEU A 248 -0.18 14.43 47.47
CA LEU A 248 -1.02 14.74 48.63
C LEU A 248 -2.42 15.20 48.19
N VAL A 249 -2.50 16.20 47.31
CA VAL A 249 -3.78 16.70 46.81
C VAL A 249 -4.50 15.63 46.00
N GLN A 250 -3.79 14.80 45.22
CA GLN A 250 -4.38 13.64 44.55
C GLN A 250 -5.09 12.72 45.54
N ARG A 251 -4.47 12.41 46.69
CA ARG A 251 -5.11 11.58 47.72
C ARG A 251 -6.32 12.25 48.36
N TRP A 252 -6.30 13.57 48.53
CA TRP A 252 -7.46 14.33 48.99
C TRP A 252 -8.62 14.20 48.02
N VAL A 253 -8.40 14.47 46.73
CA VAL A 253 -9.44 14.41 45.72
C VAL A 253 -9.89 13.00 45.38
N ASP A 254 -9.06 11.98 45.60
CA ASP A 254 -9.46 10.57 45.47
C ASP A 254 -10.24 10.06 46.68
N GLY A 255 -10.30 10.85 47.78
CA GLY A 255 -10.94 10.45 49.03
C GLY A 255 -10.16 9.40 49.83
N THR A 256 -8.91 9.13 49.46
CA THR A 256 -8.04 8.15 50.14
C THR A 256 -7.32 8.73 51.36
N GLN A 257 -7.30 10.06 51.49
CA GLN A 257 -6.79 10.77 52.66
C GLN A 257 -7.67 12.00 52.93
N ALA A 258 -8.04 12.25 54.19
CA ALA A 258 -8.75 13.47 54.56
C ALA A 258 -7.90 14.72 54.35
N ASN A 259 -8.54 15.81 53.91
CA ASN A 259 -7.91 17.11 53.74
C ASN A 259 -7.77 17.83 55.09
N TYR A 260 -6.58 17.76 55.68
CA TYR A 260 -6.21 18.52 56.88
C TYR A 260 -5.37 19.77 56.54
N GLY A 261 -5.18 20.09 55.27
CA GLY A 261 -4.45 21.29 54.84
C GLY A 261 -2.92 21.21 55.04
N LEU A 262 -2.30 22.39 55.14
CA LEU A 262 -0.84 22.57 55.13
C LEU A 262 -0.36 23.34 56.36
N SER A 263 0.87 23.08 56.80
CA SER A 263 1.52 23.83 57.88
C SER A 263 2.77 24.54 57.39
N LEU A 264 2.94 25.80 57.78
CA LEU A 264 4.16 26.58 57.58
C LEU A 264 5.00 26.53 58.86
N ARG A 265 6.29 26.24 58.70
CA ARG A 265 7.24 26.10 59.81
C ARG A 265 8.56 26.78 59.50
N ALA A 266 9.15 27.41 60.51
CA ALA A 266 10.50 27.97 60.47
C ALA A 266 11.27 27.53 61.73
N SER A 267 12.53 27.93 61.85
CA SER A 267 13.39 27.50 62.97
C SER A 267 12.78 27.83 64.33
N ALA A 268 12.64 26.81 65.18
CA ALA A 268 12.10 26.92 66.54
C ALA A 268 13.12 27.45 67.55
N THR A 269 14.40 27.54 67.17
CA THR A 269 15.51 27.91 68.05
C THR A 269 16.23 29.18 67.61
N ASP A 270 16.17 29.54 66.33
CA ASP A 270 16.80 30.74 65.79
C ASP A 270 15.84 31.93 65.84
N PRO A 271 16.07 32.92 66.72
CA PRO A 271 15.18 34.08 66.86
C PRO A 271 15.16 34.96 65.60
N LEU A 272 16.20 34.91 64.76
CA LEU A 272 16.24 35.65 63.49
C LEU A 272 15.43 34.96 62.37
N GLY A 273 14.93 33.75 62.62
CA GLY A 273 14.08 32.98 61.71
C GLY A 273 12.59 33.27 61.84
N PHE A 274 12.18 34.10 62.81
CA PHE A 274 10.78 34.44 63.02
C PHE A 274 10.20 35.27 61.86
N LYS A 275 8.98 34.92 61.46
CA LYS A 275 8.25 35.57 60.36
C LYS A 275 6.76 35.64 60.63
N LYS A 276 6.13 36.70 60.09
CA LYS A 276 4.68 36.82 60.02
C LYS A 276 4.17 36.82 58.58
N PHE A 277 3.09 36.10 58.37
CA PHE A 277 2.37 36.03 57.10
C PHE A 277 0.95 36.56 57.27
N THR A 278 0.36 37.01 56.18
CA THR A 278 -1.04 37.43 56.16
C THR A 278 -1.98 36.27 56.52
N GLY A 279 -3.06 36.59 57.24
CA GLY A 279 -4.10 35.64 57.62
C GLY A 279 -5.15 35.39 56.53
N HIS A 280 -6.03 34.41 56.77
CA HIS A 280 -7.05 33.97 55.81
C HIS A 280 -8.15 35.01 55.55
N ALA A 281 -8.37 35.97 56.47
CA ALA A 281 -9.39 37.01 56.35
C ALA A 281 -8.82 38.36 55.89
N THR A 282 -7.62 38.35 55.29
CA THR A 282 -6.96 39.57 54.77
C THR A 282 -7.21 39.75 53.27
N ALA A 283 -6.85 40.91 52.71
CA ALA A 283 -6.91 41.15 51.27
C ALA A 283 -5.97 40.26 50.44
N ASN A 284 -4.96 39.64 51.09
CA ASN A 284 -4.00 38.75 50.45
C ASN A 284 -3.87 37.45 51.24
N PRO A 285 -4.93 36.61 51.30
CA PRO A 285 -4.90 35.38 52.07
C PRO A 285 -3.93 34.36 51.44
N PRO A 286 -3.42 33.39 52.20
CA PRO A 286 -2.72 32.25 51.63
C PRO A 286 -3.60 31.53 50.58
N LYS A 287 -3.04 31.16 49.43
CA LYS A 287 -3.77 30.53 48.31
C LYS A 287 -3.07 29.28 47.82
N LEU A 288 -3.85 28.25 47.51
CA LEU A 288 -3.38 27.06 46.82
C LEU A 288 -3.76 27.16 45.34
N TYR A 289 -2.79 26.93 44.47
CA TYR A 289 -2.96 26.83 43.03
C TYR A 289 -2.84 25.36 42.64
N VAL A 290 -3.88 24.79 42.03
CA VAL A 290 -3.91 23.39 41.63
C VAL A 290 -4.10 23.30 40.12
N THR A 291 -3.14 22.68 39.43
CA THR A 291 -3.24 22.36 38.01
C THR A 291 -3.81 20.95 37.89
N HIS A 292 -4.94 20.79 37.21
CA HIS A 292 -5.68 19.52 37.16
C HIS A 292 -6.47 19.35 35.86
N SER A 293 -6.99 18.15 35.63
CA SER A 293 -8.00 17.87 34.59
C SER A 293 -9.13 17.00 35.16
N PRO A 294 -10.41 17.27 34.83
CA PRO A 294 -11.53 16.39 35.20
C PRO A 294 -11.51 15.05 34.45
N TYR A 295 -10.68 14.94 33.41
CA TYR A 295 -10.59 13.78 32.54
C TYR A 295 -9.49 12.83 33.00
N ASN A 296 -9.82 11.55 33.11
CA ASN A 296 -8.85 10.50 33.39
C ASN A 296 -9.39 9.13 32.97
N ALA A 297 -8.51 8.27 32.45
CA ALA A 297 -8.88 6.94 31.95
C ALA A 297 -7.71 5.97 32.04
N SER A 298 -8.02 4.67 32.00
CA SER A 298 -7.03 3.63 31.71
C SER A 298 -7.57 2.61 30.71
N TYR A 299 -6.68 2.05 29.91
CA TYR A 299 -7.01 1.21 28.77
C TYR A 299 -6.30 -0.14 28.89
N THR A 300 -6.98 -1.21 28.48
CA THR A 300 -6.43 -2.56 28.38
C THR A 300 -6.95 -3.24 27.12
N PHE A 301 -6.20 -4.21 26.59
CA PHE A 301 -6.55 -4.92 25.36
C PHE A 301 -6.74 -6.42 25.67
N PRO A 302 -7.98 -6.89 25.89
CA PRO A 302 -8.24 -8.30 26.16
C PRO A 302 -7.75 -9.24 25.06
N LYS A 303 -7.91 -8.81 23.80
CA LYS A 303 -7.39 -9.48 22.60
C LYS A 303 -6.66 -8.43 21.75
N PRO A 304 -5.33 -8.27 21.88
CA PRO A 304 -4.56 -7.20 21.23
C PRO A 304 -4.24 -7.53 19.75
N VAL A 305 -5.14 -8.23 19.06
CA VAL A 305 -4.98 -8.62 17.66
C VAL A 305 -6.25 -8.24 16.92
N PRO A 306 -6.19 -7.32 15.94
CA PRO A 306 -7.34 -6.97 15.12
C PRO A 306 -7.89 -8.19 14.37
N ASP A 307 -9.21 -8.37 14.43
CA ASP A 307 -9.93 -9.48 13.79
C ASP A 307 -11.25 -8.95 13.19
N PRO A 308 -11.38 -8.88 11.84
CA PRO A 308 -10.38 -9.29 10.85
C PRO A 308 -9.14 -8.37 10.86
N PRO A 309 -8.01 -8.76 10.23
CA PRO A 309 -6.81 -7.93 10.15
C PRO A 309 -7.07 -6.63 9.39
N VAL A 310 -6.32 -5.59 9.74
CA VAL A 310 -6.33 -4.32 9.01
C VAL A 310 -5.49 -4.48 7.74
N LEU A 311 -6.08 -4.16 6.59
CA LEU A 311 -5.42 -4.11 5.29
C LEU A 311 -5.62 -2.72 4.66
N GLN A 312 -4.99 -2.47 3.51
CA GLN A 312 -5.14 -1.19 2.82
C GLN A 312 -6.55 -0.95 2.23
N ASN A 313 -7.34 -2.00 2.06
CA ASN A 313 -8.76 -1.93 1.65
C ASN A 313 -9.76 -2.43 2.71
N GLN A 314 -9.29 -2.90 3.88
CA GLN A 314 -10.12 -3.54 4.90
C GLN A 314 -9.88 -2.96 6.29
N ALA A 315 -10.96 -2.58 6.97
CA ALA A 315 -10.92 -2.20 8.38
C ALA A 315 -10.84 -3.45 9.29
N GLY A 316 -10.12 -3.33 10.41
CA GLY A 316 -10.06 -4.36 11.44
C GLY A 316 -10.81 -3.96 12.71
N LYS A 317 -11.07 -4.92 13.61
CA LYS A 317 -11.68 -4.65 14.91
C LYS A 317 -10.84 -5.21 16.05
N VAL A 318 -10.67 -4.44 17.12
CA VAL A 318 -9.94 -4.86 18.32
C VAL A 318 -10.76 -4.51 19.57
N GLN A 319 -10.73 -5.37 20.58
CA GLN A 319 -11.39 -5.09 21.84
C GLN A 319 -10.52 -4.18 22.71
N VAL A 320 -11.11 -3.07 23.16
CA VAL A 320 -10.48 -2.12 24.06
C VAL A 320 -11.35 -1.98 25.29
N SER A 321 -10.82 -2.40 26.44
CA SER A 321 -11.46 -2.19 27.74
C SER A 321 -10.99 -0.86 28.33
N VAL A 322 -11.93 0.07 28.48
CA VAL A 322 -11.72 1.41 29.04
C VAL A 322 -12.28 1.48 30.46
N THR A 323 -11.52 2.05 31.38
CA THR A 323 -11.95 2.29 32.77
C THR A 323 -12.00 3.78 33.02
N ASN A 324 -13.13 4.27 33.52
CA ASN A 324 -13.30 5.67 33.88
C ASN A 324 -12.60 5.98 35.20
N LYS A 325 -11.66 6.92 35.18
CA LYS A 325 -10.98 7.42 36.37
C LYS A 325 -11.27 8.89 36.66
N GLY A 326 -12.01 9.56 35.78
CA GLY A 326 -12.37 10.96 35.93
C GLY A 326 -13.61 11.16 36.80
N ALA A 327 -14.03 12.42 36.92
CA ALA A 327 -15.13 12.83 37.78
C ALA A 327 -16.52 12.57 37.16
N GLU A 328 -16.66 12.80 35.85
CA GLU A 328 -17.95 12.69 35.16
C GLU A 328 -18.27 11.23 34.80
N THR A 329 -19.54 10.82 34.96
CA THR A 329 -20.02 9.55 34.42
C THR A 329 -20.10 9.64 32.90
N TRP A 330 -19.39 8.75 32.18
CA TRP A 330 -19.43 8.75 30.73
C TRP A 330 -20.72 8.13 30.21
N THR A 331 -21.38 8.80 29.27
CA THR A 331 -22.58 8.27 28.60
C THR A 331 -22.30 8.08 27.10
N PRO A 332 -23.00 7.17 26.40
CA PRO A 332 -22.83 6.99 24.95
C PRO A 332 -23.05 8.26 24.11
N SER A 333 -23.83 9.22 24.62
CA SER A 333 -24.09 10.52 23.98
C SER A 333 -23.06 11.59 24.35
N THR A 334 -22.18 11.36 25.32
CA THR A 334 -21.20 12.35 25.77
C THR A 334 -19.77 11.91 25.50
N TYR A 335 -19.49 10.62 25.41
CA TYR A 335 -18.14 10.09 25.17
C TYR A 335 -18.11 8.97 24.15
N TYR A 336 -17.01 8.88 23.43
CA TYR A 336 -16.71 7.79 22.51
C TYR A 336 -15.22 7.46 22.51
N LEU A 337 -14.87 6.27 22.02
CA LEU A 337 -13.49 5.84 21.86
C LEU A 337 -12.97 6.27 20.48
N ALA A 338 -11.80 6.87 20.44
CA ALA A 338 -11.06 7.21 19.23
C ALA A 338 -9.66 6.58 19.27
N TYR A 339 -8.94 6.64 18.16
CA TYR A 339 -7.50 6.40 18.13
C TYR A 339 -6.78 7.43 17.27
N ARG A 340 -5.54 7.72 17.62
CA ARG A 340 -4.55 8.39 16.77
C ARG A 340 -3.56 7.36 16.25
N ALA A 341 -3.37 7.29 14.94
CA ALA A 341 -2.37 6.40 14.33
C ALA A 341 -1.11 7.18 13.98
N TYR A 342 0.03 6.69 14.42
CA TYR A 342 1.35 7.24 14.12
C TYR A 342 2.15 6.23 13.30
N ASP A 343 2.89 6.71 12.31
CA ASP A 343 3.83 5.86 11.57
C ASP A 343 5.06 5.51 12.42
N LYS A 344 5.95 4.66 11.89
CA LYS A 344 7.19 4.26 12.58
C LYS A 344 8.13 5.42 12.98
N LYS A 345 7.94 6.61 12.39
CA LYS A 345 8.73 7.82 12.67
C LYS A 345 8.05 8.71 13.72
N GLY A 346 6.89 8.29 14.25
CA GLY A 346 6.10 9.06 15.20
C GLY A 346 5.27 10.17 14.55
N LYS A 347 5.14 10.21 13.21
CA LYS A 347 4.30 11.19 12.53
C LYS A 347 2.84 10.77 12.61
N LEU A 348 1.95 11.69 12.97
CA LEU A 348 0.50 11.46 12.93
C LEU A 348 0.04 11.20 11.50
N VAL A 349 -0.61 10.06 11.29
CA VAL A 349 -1.16 9.61 10.00
C VAL A 349 -2.64 9.93 9.93
N THR A 350 -3.40 9.59 10.98
CA THR A 350 -4.84 9.85 11.03
C THR A 350 -5.36 9.84 12.48
N GLN A 351 -6.51 10.47 12.69
CA GLN A 351 -7.31 10.38 13.90
C GLN A 351 -8.72 9.92 13.51
N GLN A 352 -9.21 8.86 14.14
CA GLN A 352 -10.48 8.25 13.77
C GLN A 352 -11.32 7.92 15.00
N ARG A 353 -12.64 8.05 14.86
CA ARG A 353 -13.58 7.47 15.82
C ARG A 353 -13.53 5.94 15.70
N ALA A 354 -13.27 5.26 16.80
CA ALA A 354 -13.07 3.82 16.86
C ALA A 354 -14.35 3.08 17.26
N GLY A 355 -15.14 3.63 18.20
CA GLY A 355 -16.37 3.01 18.66
C GLY A 355 -17.14 3.86 19.66
N ALA A 356 -18.37 3.46 19.96
CA ALA A 356 -19.21 4.10 20.98
C ALA A 356 -19.25 3.25 22.25
N LEU A 357 -19.52 3.90 23.38
CA LEU A 357 -19.87 3.19 24.61
C LEU A 357 -21.24 2.52 24.45
N THR A 358 -21.42 1.33 25.04
CA THR A 358 -22.68 0.58 25.00
C THR A 358 -23.60 0.91 26.18
N GLY A 359 -23.08 1.59 27.20
CA GLY A 359 -23.82 2.01 28.39
C GLY A 359 -23.05 3.06 29.18
N ASN A 360 -23.61 3.49 30.31
CA ASN A 360 -22.98 4.47 31.18
C ASN A 360 -21.79 3.88 31.94
N VAL A 361 -20.70 4.62 32.05
CA VAL A 361 -19.48 4.21 32.75
C VAL A 361 -19.21 5.22 33.86
N ALA A 362 -19.69 4.90 35.06
CA ALA A 362 -19.41 5.69 36.26
C ALA A 362 -17.92 5.64 36.64
N HIS A 363 -17.48 6.53 37.53
CA HIS A 363 -16.13 6.49 38.09
C HIS A 363 -15.78 5.10 38.62
N GLY A 364 -14.59 4.59 38.29
CA GLY A 364 -14.11 3.25 38.65
C GLY A 364 -14.72 2.10 37.83
N ALA A 365 -15.80 2.33 37.09
CA ALA A 365 -16.41 1.31 36.24
C ALA A 365 -15.63 1.12 34.94
N ARG A 366 -15.82 -0.05 34.32
CA ARG A 366 -15.17 -0.45 33.06
C ARG A 366 -16.20 -0.78 31.99
N ALA A 367 -15.90 -0.40 30.75
CA ALA A 367 -16.62 -0.84 29.56
C ALA A 367 -15.65 -1.45 28.54
N THR A 368 -16.12 -2.37 27.72
CA THR A 368 -15.37 -2.92 26.59
C THR A 368 -16.02 -2.43 25.30
N VAL A 369 -15.19 -1.89 24.41
CA VAL A 369 -15.60 -1.37 23.11
C VAL A 369 -14.95 -2.22 22.01
N ASP A 370 -15.75 -2.70 21.07
CA ASP A 370 -15.26 -3.29 19.82
C ASP A 370 -14.80 -2.14 18.90
N ALA A 371 -13.54 -1.76 19.04
CA ALA A 371 -12.97 -0.59 18.38
C ALA A 371 -12.60 -0.93 16.92
N THR A 372 -13.17 -0.19 15.98
CA THR A 372 -12.89 -0.31 14.55
C THR A 372 -11.66 0.52 14.19
N ILE A 373 -10.64 -0.13 13.66
CA ILE A 373 -9.46 0.49 13.05
C ILE A 373 -9.72 0.55 11.54
N LYS A 374 -9.76 1.76 10.98
CA LYS A 374 -9.97 1.96 9.53
C LYS A 374 -8.80 1.37 8.73
N ALA A 375 -9.06 1.08 7.46
CA ALA A 375 -8.03 0.63 6.52
C ALA A 375 -6.84 1.61 6.52
N LEU A 376 -5.63 1.07 6.47
CA LEU A 376 -4.37 1.81 6.50
C LEU A 376 -3.43 1.26 5.42
N PRO A 377 -2.61 2.09 4.77
CA PRO A 377 -1.61 1.60 3.83
C PRO A 377 -0.63 0.60 4.48
N PRO A 378 0.12 -0.20 3.69
CA PRO A 378 1.13 -1.09 4.23
C PRO A 378 2.18 -0.34 5.07
N GLY A 379 2.48 -0.85 6.26
CA GLY A 379 3.39 -0.19 7.20
C GLY A 379 3.22 -0.62 8.66
N VAL A 380 4.09 -0.10 9.51
CA VAL A 380 4.01 -0.30 10.97
C VAL A 380 3.43 0.95 11.60
N TYR A 381 2.37 0.78 12.41
CA TYR A 381 1.64 1.86 13.04
C TYR A 381 1.55 1.67 14.55
N MET A 382 1.70 2.76 15.28
CA MET A 382 1.38 2.87 16.70
C MET A 382 0.01 3.54 16.83
N LEU A 383 -0.96 2.83 17.42
CA LEU A 383 -2.31 3.31 17.65
C LEU A 383 -2.45 3.71 19.13
N ASP A 384 -2.68 4.99 19.37
CA ASP A 384 -2.98 5.54 20.70
C ASP A 384 -4.49 5.69 20.83
N PHE A 385 -5.14 4.72 21.48
CA PHE A 385 -6.56 4.73 21.81
C PHE A 385 -6.84 5.68 22.97
N THR A 386 -7.87 6.51 22.82
CA THR A 386 -8.20 7.56 23.78
C THR A 386 -9.69 7.86 23.79
N MET A 387 -10.23 8.17 24.96
CA MET A 387 -11.60 8.66 25.10
C MET A 387 -11.70 10.10 24.62
N VAL A 388 -12.82 10.42 24.00
CA VAL A 388 -13.12 11.75 23.48
C VAL A 388 -14.50 12.16 23.95
N ARG A 389 -14.59 13.36 24.53
CA ARG A 389 -15.87 14.00 24.85
C ARG A 389 -16.49 14.56 23.57
N GLN A 390 -17.77 14.35 23.37
CA GLN A 390 -18.52 15.04 22.33
C GLN A 390 -18.37 16.56 22.52
N GLY A 391 -18.06 17.27 21.44
CA GLY A 391 -17.63 18.68 21.50
C GLY A 391 -16.12 18.91 21.49
N GLY A 392 -15.28 17.85 21.49
CA GLY A 392 -13.90 17.93 21.00
C GLY A 392 -12.78 17.74 22.03
N LYS A 393 -13.07 17.52 23.31
CA LYS A 393 -12.01 17.26 24.31
C LYS A 393 -11.47 15.85 24.14
N VAL A 394 -10.22 15.73 23.72
CA VAL A 394 -9.50 14.46 23.52
C VAL A 394 -8.59 14.22 24.71
N PHE A 395 -8.73 13.09 25.38
CA PHE A 395 -8.07 12.85 26.67
C PHE A 395 -6.54 12.88 26.60
N THR A 396 -5.94 12.52 25.46
CA THR A 396 -4.48 12.60 25.29
C THR A 396 -3.95 14.04 25.23
N ASP A 397 -4.78 15.01 24.82
CA ASP A 397 -4.41 16.43 24.84
C ASP A 397 -4.47 16.96 26.28
N GLU A 398 -5.33 16.36 27.09
CA GLU A 398 -5.48 16.58 28.54
C GLU A 398 -4.47 15.76 29.36
N GLN A 399 -3.36 15.32 28.75
CA GLN A 399 -2.29 14.52 29.35
C GLN A 399 -2.70 13.16 29.93
N VAL A 400 -3.89 12.65 29.59
CA VAL A 400 -4.30 11.30 29.99
C VAL A 400 -3.56 10.27 29.13
N PRO A 401 -2.85 9.30 29.73
CA PRO A 401 -2.13 8.28 28.97
C PRO A 401 -3.06 7.44 28.08
N PRO A 402 -2.74 7.24 26.78
CA PRO A 402 -3.56 6.44 25.89
C PRO A 402 -3.38 4.93 26.09
N GLY A 403 -4.32 4.15 25.57
CA GLY A 403 -4.11 2.73 25.32
C GLY A 403 -3.30 2.53 24.05
N ARG A 404 -2.06 2.06 24.17
CA ARG A 404 -1.17 1.91 23.02
C ARG A 404 -1.18 0.50 22.46
N LEU A 405 -1.42 0.38 21.15
CA LEU A 405 -1.36 -0.86 20.40
C LEU A 405 -0.51 -0.67 19.13
N THR A 406 0.49 -1.52 18.91
CA THR A 406 1.26 -1.52 17.66
C THR A 406 0.71 -2.57 16.71
N ILE A 407 0.50 -2.19 15.45
CA ILE A 407 0.07 -3.10 14.38
C ILE A 407 1.03 -3.01 13.19
N GLN A 408 1.12 -4.10 12.43
CA GLN A 408 1.77 -4.14 11.13
C GLN A 408 0.72 -4.48 10.08
N VAL A 409 0.57 -3.59 9.10
CA VAL A 409 -0.23 -3.82 7.90
C VAL A 409 0.70 -4.34 6.82
N PHE A 410 0.43 -5.54 6.32
CA PHE A 410 1.20 -6.19 5.26
C PHE A 410 0.59 -5.86 3.90
N ASP A 411 1.45 -5.78 2.89
CA ASP A 411 1.07 -5.76 1.48
C ASP A 411 1.04 -7.21 0.99
N ILE A 412 -0.09 -7.67 0.47
CA ILE A 412 -0.29 -9.03 0.00
C ILE A 412 -0.10 -9.06 -1.51
N ALA A 413 0.97 -9.70 -1.98
CA ALA A 413 1.26 -9.81 -3.41
C ALA A 413 0.08 -10.41 -4.22
N PRO A 414 -0.12 -9.99 -5.48
CA PRO A 414 -1.20 -10.47 -6.33
C PRO A 414 -1.02 -11.96 -6.63
N VAL A 415 -2.15 -12.64 -6.83
CA VAL A 415 -2.19 -14.05 -7.23
C VAL A 415 -2.52 -14.13 -8.71
N VAL A 416 -1.71 -14.88 -9.47
CA VAL A 416 -2.03 -15.24 -10.86
C VAL A 416 -3.23 -16.19 -10.85
N LYS A 417 -4.27 -15.83 -11.61
CA LYS A 417 -5.43 -16.70 -11.82
C LYS A 417 -5.24 -17.62 -13.02
N GLU A 418 -4.90 -17.04 -14.15
CA GLU A 418 -4.93 -17.73 -15.44
C GLU A 418 -3.89 -17.14 -16.41
N GLN A 419 -3.47 -17.97 -17.37
CA GLN A 419 -2.62 -17.57 -18.49
C GLN A 419 -3.05 -18.31 -19.76
N PHE A 420 -2.96 -17.62 -20.91
CA PHE A 420 -3.24 -18.18 -22.23
C PHE A 420 -2.29 -17.56 -23.27
N PRO A 421 -1.77 -18.31 -24.25
CA PRO A 421 -2.03 -19.72 -24.56
C PRO A 421 -1.41 -20.73 -23.58
N PRO A 422 -1.98 -21.94 -23.42
CA PRO A 422 -1.46 -22.96 -22.52
C PRO A 422 -0.13 -23.56 -23.00
N ASN A 423 0.51 -24.34 -22.14
CA ASN A 423 1.73 -25.06 -22.48
C ASN A 423 1.54 -26.02 -23.67
N GLY A 424 2.40 -25.91 -24.67
CA GLY A 424 2.38 -26.72 -25.89
C GLY A 424 1.43 -26.21 -26.97
N TYR A 425 0.87 -25.00 -26.82
CA TYR A 425 -0.05 -24.43 -27.80
C TYR A 425 0.59 -24.32 -29.20
N GLN A 426 -0.15 -24.75 -30.23
CA GLN A 426 0.25 -24.67 -31.63
C GLN A 426 -0.33 -23.38 -32.23
N ALA A 427 0.48 -22.32 -32.24
CA ALA A 427 0.08 -21.02 -32.77
C ALA A 427 0.06 -21.05 -34.30
N GLN A 428 -1.13 -20.91 -34.87
CA GLN A 428 -1.37 -20.83 -36.32
C GLN A 428 -1.15 -19.41 -36.89
N THR A 429 -0.47 -18.54 -36.14
CA THR A 429 -0.09 -17.17 -36.51
C THR A 429 1.28 -16.82 -35.91
N LEU A 430 2.03 -15.93 -36.57
CA LEU A 430 3.28 -15.38 -36.03
C LEU A 430 3.09 -14.22 -35.06
N THR A 431 1.85 -13.74 -34.91
CA THR A 431 1.50 -12.67 -33.95
C THR A 431 0.39 -13.13 -33.00
N PRO A 432 0.57 -14.25 -32.26
CA PRO A 432 -0.42 -14.71 -31.30
C PRO A 432 -0.57 -13.69 -30.17
N GLN A 433 -1.74 -13.66 -29.53
CA GLN A 433 -1.98 -12.86 -28.35
C GLN A 433 -1.60 -13.65 -27.09
N LEU A 434 -0.70 -13.09 -26.29
CA LEU A 434 -0.40 -13.57 -24.94
C LEU A 434 -1.36 -12.89 -23.96
N TRP A 435 -1.80 -13.62 -22.95
CA TRP A 435 -2.74 -13.11 -21.97
C TRP A 435 -2.49 -13.69 -20.58
N ALA A 436 -2.61 -12.85 -19.55
CA ALA A 436 -2.50 -13.26 -18.16
C ALA A 436 -3.47 -12.46 -17.30
N ALA A 437 -4.05 -13.10 -16.28
CA ALA A 437 -4.89 -12.44 -15.30
C ALA A 437 -4.39 -12.71 -13.88
N GLY A 438 -4.50 -11.69 -13.03
CA GLY A 438 -4.32 -11.84 -11.60
C GLY A 438 -5.41 -11.15 -10.81
N VAL A 439 -5.42 -11.42 -9.51
CA VAL A 439 -6.24 -10.74 -8.51
C VAL A 439 -5.35 -10.31 -7.38
N ASP A 440 -5.61 -9.11 -6.86
CA ASP A 440 -5.04 -8.61 -5.63
C ASP A 440 -6.18 -8.47 -4.62
N ILE A 441 -6.02 -9.12 -3.47
CA ILE A 441 -7.05 -9.21 -2.44
C ILE A 441 -7.09 -7.98 -1.54
N ASP A 442 -5.96 -7.28 -1.40
CA ASP A 442 -5.86 -6.10 -0.57
C ASP A 442 -5.80 -4.80 -1.38
N ALA A 443 -5.76 -4.89 -2.71
CA ALA A 443 -5.86 -3.78 -3.67
C ALA A 443 -6.82 -2.66 -3.19
N PRO A 444 -6.30 -1.41 -3.04
CA PRO A 444 -7.13 -0.28 -2.68
C PRO A 444 -8.09 0.08 -3.83
N PRO A 445 -9.26 0.68 -3.54
CA PRO A 445 -10.22 1.07 -4.57
C PRO A 445 -9.59 1.94 -5.65
N GLY A 446 -9.81 1.59 -6.93
CA GLY A 446 -9.26 2.30 -8.08
C GLY A 446 -7.82 1.94 -8.45
N SER A 447 -7.17 1.02 -7.74
CA SER A 447 -5.91 0.42 -8.19
C SER A 447 -6.15 -0.54 -9.35
N ALA A 448 -5.17 -0.62 -10.25
CA ALA A 448 -5.19 -1.54 -11.38
C ALA A 448 -3.87 -2.31 -11.42
N LEU A 449 -3.97 -3.62 -11.62
CA LEU A 449 -2.81 -4.47 -11.86
C LEU A 449 -2.12 -4.08 -13.17
N GLN A 450 -0.80 -4.19 -13.17
CA GLN A 450 0.03 -4.03 -14.36
C GLN A 450 0.53 -5.39 -14.83
N TYR A 451 0.66 -5.52 -16.15
CA TYR A 451 1.06 -6.73 -16.82
C TYR A 451 2.29 -6.48 -17.67
N LYS A 452 3.17 -7.48 -17.72
CA LYS A 452 4.36 -7.52 -18.56
C LYS A 452 4.48 -8.92 -19.14
N PHE A 453 4.93 -9.05 -20.38
CA PHE A 453 5.03 -10.34 -21.06
C PHE A 453 6.44 -10.54 -21.59
N GLU A 454 7.00 -11.72 -21.38
CA GLU A 454 8.29 -12.13 -21.89
C GLU A 454 8.10 -13.33 -22.83
N ILE A 455 8.74 -13.27 -24.00
CA ILE A 455 8.77 -14.36 -24.97
C ILE A 455 10.20 -14.58 -25.49
N CYS A 456 10.66 -15.81 -25.42
CA CYS A 456 12.02 -16.23 -25.73
C CYS A 456 11.98 -17.39 -26.72
N GLU A 457 13.04 -17.55 -27.52
CA GLU A 457 13.24 -18.79 -28.29
C GLU A 457 13.68 -19.91 -27.35
N ALA A 458 13.19 -21.12 -27.58
CA ALA A 458 13.67 -22.30 -26.87
C ALA A 458 15.04 -22.70 -27.43
N GLY A 459 16.08 -22.59 -26.62
CA GLY A 459 17.41 -23.11 -26.93
C GLY A 459 17.40 -24.64 -27.08
N LYS A 460 18.49 -25.20 -27.62
CA LYS A 460 18.63 -26.65 -27.80
C LYS A 460 18.57 -27.44 -26.48
N ASP A 461 18.89 -26.79 -25.36
CA ASP A 461 18.79 -27.33 -24.00
C ASP A 461 17.42 -27.06 -23.35
N GLY A 462 16.45 -26.54 -24.10
CA GLY A 462 15.12 -26.18 -23.61
C GLY A 462 15.08 -24.90 -22.78
N LYS A 463 16.18 -24.12 -22.72
CA LYS A 463 16.22 -22.88 -21.93
C LYS A 463 15.84 -21.65 -22.77
N PRO A 464 15.31 -20.59 -22.15
CA PRO A 464 14.97 -19.38 -22.85
C PRO A 464 16.24 -18.68 -23.38
N THR A 465 16.20 -18.29 -24.65
CA THR A 465 17.24 -17.52 -25.35
C THR A 465 16.60 -16.41 -26.17
N ALA A 466 17.35 -15.36 -26.53
CA ALA A 466 16.86 -14.25 -27.35
C ALA A 466 15.51 -13.67 -26.86
N CYS A 467 15.38 -13.40 -25.56
CA CYS A 467 14.14 -12.95 -24.95
C CYS A 467 13.74 -11.54 -25.39
N THR A 468 12.44 -11.30 -25.51
CA THR A 468 11.84 -9.98 -25.69
C THR A 468 10.77 -9.79 -24.64
N THR A 469 10.81 -8.63 -23.97
CA THR A 469 9.90 -8.32 -22.88
C THR A 469 9.15 -7.04 -23.20
N SER A 470 7.84 -7.03 -22.97
CA SER A 470 7.02 -5.83 -23.12
C SER A 470 7.33 -4.80 -22.03
N SER A 471 6.89 -3.55 -22.23
CA SER A 471 6.72 -2.62 -21.11
C SER A 471 5.57 -3.08 -20.21
N TYR A 472 5.51 -2.55 -18.98
CA TYR A 472 4.30 -2.69 -18.17
C TYR A 472 3.13 -1.97 -18.84
N GLN A 473 1.96 -2.59 -18.77
CA GLN A 473 0.71 -2.10 -19.34
C GLN A 473 -0.47 -2.51 -18.46
N THR A 474 -1.59 -1.79 -18.54
CA THR A 474 -2.83 -2.16 -17.83
C THR A 474 -3.61 -3.26 -18.54
N SER A 475 -3.34 -3.47 -19.83
CA SER A 475 -3.94 -4.56 -20.61
C SER A 475 -3.37 -5.91 -20.17
N SER A 476 -4.28 -6.84 -19.83
CA SER A 476 -3.98 -8.25 -19.60
C SER A 476 -3.62 -9.01 -20.88
N ALA A 477 -3.74 -8.38 -22.06
CA ALA A 477 -3.41 -8.95 -23.36
C ALA A 477 -2.23 -8.23 -24.03
N TYR A 478 -1.34 -9.00 -24.65
CA TYR A 478 -0.19 -8.53 -25.42
C TYR A 478 -0.06 -9.29 -26.75
N PRO A 479 -0.32 -8.65 -27.90
CA PRO A 479 -0.04 -9.25 -29.19
C PRO A 479 1.48 -9.33 -29.41
N VAL A 480 1.97 -10.51 -29.77
CA VAL A 480 3.40 -10.67 -30.08
C VAL A 480 3.76 -9.80 -31.30
N PRO A 481 4.82 -8.98 -31.23
CA PRO A 481 5.20 -8.09 -32.32
C PRO A 481 5.51 -8.83 -33.63
N ALA A 482 5.12 -8.24 -34.76
CA ALA A 482 5.46 -8.77 -36.07
C ALA A 482 6.99 -8.95 -36.23
N GLY A 483 7.39 -10.04 -36.87
CA GLY A 483 8.80 -10.41 -37.05
C GLY A 483 9.46 -11.06 -35.83
N ARG A 484 8.78 -11.14 -34.66
CA ARG A 484 9.32 -11.82 -33.49
C ARG A 484 9.33 -13.33 -33.64
N LEU A 485 8.27 -13.92 -34.17
CA LEU A 485 8.15 -15.36 -34.33
C LEU A 485 8.56 -15.81 -35.73
N LYS A 486 9.05 -17.05 -35.81
CA LYS A 486 9.34 -17.78 -37.04
C LYS A 486 8.58 -19.10 -37.03
N TRP A 487 8.09 -19.51 -38.19
CA TRP A 487 7.43 -20.80 -38.36
C TRP A 487 8.39 -21.95 -38.08
N GLY A 488 7.87 -23.02 -37.46
CA GLY A 488 8.64 -24.22 -37.11
C GLY A 488 9.49 -24.06 -35.84
N THR A 489 9.41 -22.92 -35.15
CA THR A 489 10.21 -22.64 -33.95
C THR A 489 9.36 -22.77 -32.69
N THR A 490 9.98 -23.32 -31.63
CA THR A 490 9.40 -23.37 -30.29
C THR A 490 9.87 -22.15 -29.48
N TYR A 491 8.93 -21.52 -28.80
CA TYR A 491 9.12 -20.37 -27.93
C TYR A 491 8.72 -20.71 -26.50
N LEU A 492 9.35 -20.06 -25.53
CA LEU A 492 8.99 -20.09 -24.12
C LEU A 492 8.48 -18.72 -23.72
N TRP A 493 7.33 -18.64 -23.08
CA TRP A 493 6.74 -17.37 -22.67
C TRP A 493 6.18 -17.41 -21.26
N ARG A 494 6.10 -16.23 -20.64
CA ARG A 494 5.41 -16.00 -19.37
C ARG A 494 4.91 -14.57 -19.28
N GLY A 495 3.77 -14.38 -18.63
CA GLY A 495 3.31 -13.08 -18.12
C GLY A 495 3.84 -12.81 -16.71
N PHE A 496 3.76 -11.56 -16.29
CA PHE A 496 4.01 -11.07 -14.94
C PHE A 496 2.83 -10.20 -14.53
N VAL A 497 2.33 -10.40 -13.32
CA VAL A 497 1.27 -9.59 -12.70
C VAL A 497 1.91 -8.77 -11.60
N LYS A 498 1.70 -7.45 -11.62
CA LYS A 498 2.34 -6.52 -10.71
C LYS A 498 1.32 -5.58 -10.06
N ASP A 499 1.47 -5.38 -8.75
CA ASP A 499 0.81 -4.32 -7.98
C ASP A 499 1.79 -3.12 -7.78
N ALA A 500 1.57 -2.25 -6.80
CA ALA A 500 2.47 -1.14 -6.53
C ALA A 500 3.89 -1.54 -6.06
N SER A 501 4.04 -2.66 -5.35
CA SER A 501 5.26 -3.08 -4.65
C SER A 501 5.80 -4.45 -5.08
N ASN A 502 4.92 -5.36 -5.50
CA ASN A 502 5.17 -6.77 -5.76
C ASN A 502 4.96 -7.12 -7.24
N GLU A 503 5.77 -8.05 -7.75
CA GLU A 503 5.60 -8.67 -9.05
C GLU A 503 5.63 -10.18 -8.90
N VAL A 504 4.63 -10.85 -9.51
CA VAL A 504 4.51 -12.31 -9.50
C VAL A 504 4.48 -12.82 -10.94
N PRO A 505 5.40 -13.73 -11.33
CA PRO A 505 5.38 -14.33 -12.66
C PRO A 505 4.33 -15.44 -12.76
N THR A 506 3.76 -15.57 -13.95
CA THR A 506 3.04 -16.78 -14.39
C THR A 506 4.04 -17.93 -14.62
N GLN A 507 3.54 -19.14 -14.88
CA GLN A 507 4.42 -20.26 -15.27
C GLN A 507 5.04 -20.00 -16.65
N GLN A 508 6.30 -20.38 -16.81
CA GLN A 508 6.94 -20.37 -18.13
C GLN A 508 6.46 -21.58 -18.93
N VAL A 509 5.81 -21.32 -20.06
CA VAL A 509 5.17 -22.34 -20.88
C VAL A 509 5.63 -22.26 -22.34
N ALA A 510 5.55 -23.38 -23.05
CA ALA A 510 5.95 -23.48 -24.45
C ALA A 510 4.81 -23.11 -25.41
N LEU A 511 5.17 -22.45 -26.51
CA LEU A 511 4.32 -22.14 -27.65
C LEU A 511 5.08 -22.50 -28.93
N VAL A 512 4.45 -23.21 -29.86
CA VAL A 512 5.07 -23.58 -31.13
C VAL A 512 4.40 -22.80 -32.25
N ALA A 513 5.17 -22.05 -33.03
CA ALA A 513 4.64 -21.38 -34.21
C ALA A 513 4.52 -22.39 -35.36
N THR A 514 3.30 -22.80 -35.69
CA THR A 514 3.00 -23.83 -36.69
C THR A 514 2.31 -23.29 -37.90
N VAL A 515 2.76 -23.69 -39.08
CA VAL A 515 2.16 -23.27 -40.35
C VAL A 515 0.71 -23.79 -40.45
N PRO A 516 -0.30 -22.91 -40.56
CA PRO A 516 -1.70 -23.34 -40.70
C PRO A 516 -1.89 -24.17 -41.98
N GLN A 517 -2.51 -25.34 -41.88
CA GLN A 517 -2.74 -26.21 -43.03
C GLN A 517 -4.14 -25.99 -43.62
N PRO A 518 -4.34 -26.24 -44.93
CA PRO A 518 -5.69 -26.21 -45.52
C PRO A 518 -6.64 -27.19 -44.81
N GLU A 519 -7.80 -26.71 -44.36
CA GLU A 519 -8.72 -27.46 -43.49
C GLU A 519 -9.25 -28.76 -44.09
N ILE A 520 -9.39 -28.83 -45.42
CA ILE A 520 -9.90 -30.02 -46.11
C ILE A 520 -8.75 -30.74 -46.82
N THR A 521 -8.04 -30.02 -47.69
CA THR A 521 -7.11 -30.64 -48.64
C THR A 521 -5.82 -31.16 -47.99
N SER A 522 -5.49 -30.76 -46.76
CA SER A 522 -4.34 -31.32 -46.02
C SER A 522 -4.59 -32.70 -45.44
N HIS A 523 -5.85 -33.16 -45.44
CA HIS A 523 -6.22 -34.50 -44.97
C HIS A 523 -6.43 -35.51 -46.12
N LEU A 524 -6.21 -35.09 -47.38
CA LEU A 524 -6.34 -35.94 -48.56
C LEU A 524 -5.11 -36.82 -48.72
N SER A 525 -5.03 -37.86 -47.90
CA SER A 525 -4.03 -38.93 -48.02
C SER A 525 -4.62 -40.24 -47.54
N GLY A 526 -4.16 -41.37 -48.07
CA GLY A 526 -4.58 -42.68 -47.58
C GLY A 526 -4.14 -42.90 -46.13
N ALA A 527 -5.05 -43.36 -45.28
CA ALA A 527 -4.68 -43.87 -43.96
C ALA A 527 -3.76 -45.09 -44.13
N GLN A 528 -2.78 -45.27 -43.23
CA GLN A 528 -1.78 -46.35 -43.31
C GLN A 528 -2.37 -47.73 -43.64
N GLY A 529 -2.38 -48.12 -44.92
CA GLY A 529 -2.92 -49.39 -45.40
C GLY A 529 -4.46 -49.54 -45.35
N LYS A 530 -5.22 -48.44 -45.22
CA LYS A 530 -6.70 -48.45 -45.22
C LYS A 530 -7.26 -47.48 -46.25
N GLU A 531 -8.29 -47.92 -46.96
CA GLU A 531 -9.01 -47.12 -47.96
C GLU A 531 -9.94 -46.06 -47.33
N PHE A 532 -10.13 -46.04 -46.01
CA PHE A 532 -10.98 -45.07 -45.32
C PHE A 532 -10.32 -44.54 -44.04
N ASP A 533 -10.25 -43.21 -43.90
CA ASP A 533 -9.85 -42.53 -42.67
C ASP A 533 -11.10 -42.08 -41.88
N PRO A 534 -11.41 -42.72 -40.74
CA PRO A 534 -12.59 -42.38 -39.95
C PRO A 534 -12.48 -41.04 -39.20
N ASN A 535 -11.28 -40.47 -39.04
CA ASN A 535 -11.12 -39.21 -38.31
C ASN A 535 -11.56 -38.00 -39.13
N VAL A 536 -11.39 -38.08 -40.45
CA VAL A 536 -11.73 -37.00 -41.38
C VAL A 536 -12.85 -37.39 -42.36
N GLY A 537 -13.18 -38.68 -42.48
CA GLY A 537 -14.22 -39.18 -43.37
C GLY A 537 -13.78 -39.29 -44.84
N ASN A 538 -12.49 -39.46 -45.09
CA ASN A 538 -11.94 -39.56 -46.44
C ASN A 538 -11.83 -41.01 -46.90
N PHE A 539 -12.47 -41.34 -48.02
CA PHE A 539 -12.24 -42.57 -48.75
C PHE A 539 -11.19 -42.34 -49.82
N THR A 540 -10.17 -43.21 -49.85
CA THR A 540 -9.04 -43.17 -50.78
C THR A 540 -8.94 -44.49 -51.53
N ALA A 541 -8.86 -44.42 -52.86
CA ALA A 541 -8.59 -45.57 -53.73
C ALA A 541 -7.50 -45.21 -54.75
N SER A 542 -6.72 -46.18 -55.23
CA SER A 542 -5.72 -45.93 -56.26
C SER A 542 -5.78 -46.92 -57.42
N ALA A 543 -5.40 -46.46 -58.61
CA ALA A 543 -5.31 -47.26 -59.82
C ALA A 543 -3.99 -46.94 -60.53
N THR A 544 -3.27 -47.99 -60.94
CA THR A 544 -2.05 -47.85 -61.76
C THR A 544 -2.41 -48.14 -63.20
N ASP A 545 -2.37 -47.12 -64.06
CA ASP A 545 -2.70 -47.29 -65.48
C ASP A 545 -1.44 -47.66 -66.27
N ALA A 546 -0.33 -46.94 -66.04
CA ALA A 546 0.93 -47.19 -66.74
C ALA A 546 2.11 -47.26 -65.77
N SER A 547 3.01 -48.23 -65.98
CA SER A 547 4.28 -48.35 -65.26
C SER A 547 5.38 -48.70 -66.25
N LEU A 548 6.23 -47.74 -66.58
CA LEU A 548 7.34 -47.93 -67.51
C LEU A 548 8.61 -48.15 -66.70
N ALA A 549 9.10 -49.39 -66.71
CA ALA A 549 10.37 -49.73 -66.08
C ALA A 549 11.51 -48.85 -66.64
N GLY A 550 12.36 -48.35 -65.76
CA GLY A 550 13.47 -47.49 -66.13
C GLY A 550 14.52 -47.42 -65.02
N VAL A 551 15.55 -46.61 -65.24
CA VAL A 551 16.53 -46.28 -64.21
C VAL A 551 16.22 -44.88 -63.68
N GLY A 552 16.11 -44.74 -62.36
CA GLY A 552 15.81 -43.49 -61.69
C GLY A 552 14.36 -43.36 -61.21
N PRO A 553 13.82 -42.14 -61.08
CA PRO A 553 12.42 -41.95 -60.75
C PRO A 553 11.51 -42.67 -61.76
N ASP A 554 10.57 -43.47 -61.26
CA ASP A 554 9.65 -44.24 -62.08
C ASP A 554 8.82 -43.32 -62.99
N LEU A 555 8.63 -43.72 -64.25
CA LEU A 555 7.66 -43.10 -65.14
C LEU A 555 6.34 -43.87 -65.03
N THR A 556 5.53 -43.51 -64.03
CA THR A 556 4.25 -44.15 -63.71
C THR A 556 3.08 -43.18 -63.79
N LEU A 557 1.94 -43.69 -64.25
CA LEU A 557 0.64 -43.04 -64.11
C LEU A 557 -0.16 -43.80 -63.07
N ILE A 558 -0.21 -43.22 -61.88
CA ILE A 558 -1.04 -43.68 -60.77
C ILE A 558 -2.05 -42.57 -60.48
N ARG A 559 -3.33 -42.94 -60.49
CA ARG A 559 -4.44 -42.09 -60.09
C ARG A 559 -4.86 -42.45 -58.67
N THR A 560 -5.00 -41.43 -57.82
CA THR A 560 -5.47 -41.54 -56.44
C THR A 560 -6.79 -40.78 -56.32
N TYR A 561 -7.86 -41.50 -56.02
CA TYR A 561 -9.16 -40.93 -55.72
C TYR A 561 -9.23 -40.52 -54.25
N ASN A 562 -9.78 -39.35 -53.95
CA ASN A 562 -10.14 -38.95 -52.59
C ASN A 562 -11.58 -38.41 -52.57
N SER A 563 -12.44 -38.97 -51.72
CA SER A 563 -13.85 -38.59 -51.66
C SER A 563 -14.10 -37.18 -51.11
N LEU A 564 -13.18 -36.65 -50.29
CA LEU A 564 -13.27 -35.29 -49.74
C LEU A 564 -12.66 -34.22 -50.63
N ASP A 565 -12.06 -34.60 -51.75
CA ASP A 565 -11.40 -33.64 -52.61
C ASP A 565 -12.44 -32.72 -53.30
N PRO A 566 -12.45 -31.41 -52.99
CA PRO A 566 -13.43 -30.49 -53.53
C PRO A 566 -13.13 -30.11 -54.99
N ARG A 567 -11.95 -30.50 -55.51
CA ARG A 567 -11.47 -30.09 -56.83
C ARG A 567 -12.20 -30.89 -57.92
N ARG A 568 -12.45 -30.24 -59.04
CA ARG A 568 -13.22 -30.78 -60.19
C ARG A 568 -12.41 -30.73 -61.48
N ASP A 569 -11.47 -29.79 -61.57
CA ASP A 569 -10.67 -29.44 -62.73
C ASP A 569 -9.33 -30.22 -62.83
N LEU A 570 -9.19 -31.33 -62.10
CA LEU A 570 -7.99 -32.15 -62.11
C LEU A 570 -7.86 -32.93 -63.43
N ALA A 571 -6.63 -33.38 -63.75
CA ALA A 571 -6.33 -34.01 -65.04
C ALA A 571 -7.24 -35.20 -65.38
N PHE A 572 -7.64 -35.97 -64.37
CA PHE A 572 -8.50 -37.15 -64.50
C PHE A 572 -9.86 -36.99 -63.83
N GLY A 573 -10.34 -35.74 -63.71
CA GLY A 573 -11.66 -35.42 -63.20
C GLY A 573 -11.74 -35.31 -61.67
N ALA A 574 -12.95 -35.04 -61.19
CA ALA A 574 -13.24 -34.75 -59.79
C ALA A 574 -12.74 -35.86 -58.84
N GLY A 575 -11.97 -35.43 -57.85
CA GLY A 575 -11.40 -36.27 -56.82
C GLY A 575 -10.24 -37.18 -57.23
N TRP A 576 -9.88 -37.22 -58.52
CA TRP A 576 -8.73 -38.00 -59.01
C TRP A 576 -7.49 -37.13 -59.13
N THR A 577 -6.45 -37.47 -58.38
CA THR A 577 -5.15 -36.80 -58.40
C THR A 577 -4.06 -37.74 -58.87
N THR A 578 -3.03 -37.19 -59.49
CA THR A 578 -1.84 -37.92 -59.94
C THR A 578 -0.59 -37.12 -59.57
N ARG A 579 0.58 -37.73 -59.74
CA ARG A 579 1.86 -37.00 -59.70
C ARG A 579 1.94 -35.85 -60.71
N PHE A 580 1.17 -35.91 -61.79
CA PHE A 580 1.14 -34.90 -62.82
C PHE A 580 0.32 -33.67 -62.41
N ASP A 581 -0.53 -33.82 -61.38
CA ASP A 581 -1.28 -32.73 -60.76
C ASP A 581 -0.49 -32.04 -59.64
N MET A 582 0.76 -32.49 -59.36
CA MET A 582 1.64 -31.79 -58.44
C MET A 582 1.83 -30.35 -58.90
N ARG A 583 1.51 -29.42 -58.00
CA ARG A 583 1.59 -27.99 -58.26
C ARG A 583 1.98 -27.25 -57.00
N LEU A 584 2.71 -26.16 -57.18
CA LEU A 584 2.93 -25.15 -56.17
C LEU A 584 1.99 -23.98 -56.43
N THR A 585 1.28 -23.56 -55.39
CA THR A 585 0.35 -22.43 -55.44
C THR A 585 0.69 -21.48 -54.29
N PRO A 586 1.17 -20.26 -54.56
CA PRO A 586 1.30 -19.24 -53.53
C PRO A 586 -0.05 -18.92 -52.90
N ASP A 587 -0.09 -18.68 -51.59
CA ASP A 587 -1.28 -18.10 -50.98
C ASP A 587 -1.46 -16.65 -51.46
N ASP A 588 -2.71 -16.24 -51.63
CA ASP A 588 -3.12 -14.91 -52.12
C ASP A 588 -3.36 -13.89 -50.99
N ASP A 589 -3.04 -14.26 -49.74
CA ASP A 589 -3.23 -13.46 -48.52
C ASP A 589 -2.05 -12.52 -48.18
N GLY A 590 -1.02 -12.48 -49.02
CA GLY A 590 0.18 -11.67 -48.82
C GLY A 590 1.18 -12.22 -47.80
N SER A 591 0.91 -13.36 -47.17
CA SER A 591 1.85 -14.04 -46.24
C SER A 591 3.13 -14.51 -46.94
N GLY A 592 3.05 -14.72 -48.27
CA GLY A 592 4.11 -15.35 -49.06
C GLY A 592 4.28 -16.84 -48.77
N ASN A 593 3.36 -17.44 -47.98
CA ASN A 593 3.27 -18.88 -47.83
C ASN A 593 2.92 -19.53 -49.18
N VAL A 594 3.23 -20.82 -49.29
CA VAL A 594 3.02 -21.58 -50.52
C VAL A 594 2.46 -22.95 -50.19
N VAL A 595 1.49 -23.40 -50.98
CA VAL A 595 0.85 -24.70 -50.86
C VAL A 595 1.38 -25.60 -51.96
N ILE A 596 1.83 -26.80 -51.60
CA ILE A 596 2.24 -27.84 -52.55
C ILE A 596 1.20 -28.95 -52.53
N ARG A 597 0.68 -29.27 -53.72
CA ARG A 597 -0.08 -30.49 -53.96
C ARG A 597 0.85 -31.66 -54.16
N TYR A 598 0.66 -32.71 -53.37
CA TYR A 598 1.38 -33.97 -53.50
C TYR A 598 0.65 -34.94 -54.44
N PRO A 599 1.34 -35.99 -54.93
CA PRO A 599 0.75 -36.98 -55.86
C PRO A 599 -0.48 -37.73 -55.35
N ASP A 600 -0.65 -37.78 -54.03
CA ASP A 600 -1.79 -38.39 -53.34
C ASP A 600 -2.99 -37.43 -53.21
N GLY A 601 -2.83 -36.18 -53.64
CA GLY A 601 -3.83 -35.12 -53.56
C GLY A 601 -3.72 -34.24 -52.33
N GLN A 602 -2.82 -34.56 -51.38
CA GLN A 602 -2.64 -33.76 -50.18
C GLN A 602 -2.09 -32.38 -50.54
N ASP A 603 -2.77 -31.31 -50.10
CA ASP A 603 -2.22 -29.97 -50.16
C ASP A 603 -1.51 -29.66 -48.84
N VAL A 604 -0.25 -29.26 -48.92
CA VAL A 604 0.60 -29.01 -47.75
C VAL A 604 1.16 -27.60 -47.84
N ARG A 605 0.88 -26.79 -46.83
CA ARG A 605 1.36 -25.41 -46.76
C ARG A 605 2.75 -25.33 -46.11
N PHE A 606 3.64 -24.59 -46.76
CA PHE A 606 4.94 -24.19 -46.25
C PHE A 606 4.91 -22.70 -45.90
N GLY A 607 5.27 -22.39 -44.67
CA GLY A 607 5.21 -21.03 -44.12
C GLY A 607 6.48 -20.25 -44.44
N LYS A 608 6.36 -19.06 -45.04
CA LYS A 608 7.52 -18.22 -45.34
C LYS A 608 7.96 -17.43 -44.11
N ASN A 609 9.23 -17.53 -43.77
CA ASN A 609 9.87 -16.73 -42.72
C ASN A 609 10.45 -15.44 -43.29
N ALA A 610 10.66 -14.44 -42.42
CA ALA A 610 11.23 -13.15 -42.80
C ALA A 610 12.65 -13.24 -43.40
N ASP A 611 13.41 -14.28 -43.07
CA ASP A 611 14.73 -14.57 -43.66
C ASP A 611 14.65 -15.25 -45.04
N GLY A 612 13.44 -15.43 -45.58
CA GLY A 612 13.19 -16.05 -46.88
C GLY A 612 13.14 -17.57 -46.86
N THR A 613 13.38 -18.21 -45.71
CA THR A 613 13.24 -19.67 -45.58
C THR A 613 11.78 -20.10 -45.51
N TYR A 614 11.51 -21.36 -45.86
CA TYR A 614 10.18 -21.95 -45.77
C TYR A 614 10.17 -23.07 -44.73
N ALA A 615 9.27 -22.98 -43.75
CA ALA A 615 9.05 -24.01 -42.75
C ALA A 615 7.95 -24.99 -43.19
N PRO A 616 8.16 -26.31 -43.08
CA PRO A 616 7.09 -27.29 -43.25
C PRO A 616 6.15 -27.32 -42.03
N PRO A 617 4.96 -27.94 -42.13
CA PRO A 617 4.16 -28.25 -40.95
C PRO A 617 4.86 -29.28 -40.04
N PRO A 618 4.47 -29.36 -38.76
CA PRO A 618 4.98 -30.38 -37.84
C PRO A 618 4.89 -31.80 -38.43
N GLY A 619 5.93 -32.61 -38.19
CA GLY A 619 6.01 -33.99 -38.68
C GLY A 619 6.43 -34.15 -40.14
N ARG A 620 6.54 -33.06 -40.92
CA ARG A 620 7.03 -33.11 -42.30
C ARG A 620 8.49 -32.71 -42.38
N PHE A 621 9.30 -33.61 -42.94
CA PHE A 621 10.76 -33.46 -43.06
C PHE A 621 11.20 -33.03 -44.47
N ALA A 622 10.33 -32.34 -45.21
CA ALA A 622 10.63 -31.85 -46.55
C ALA A 622 11.14 -30.41 -46.49
N LYS A 623 12.06 -30.05 -47.39
CA LYS A 623 12.65 -28.72 -47.48
C LYS A 623 12.21 -28.05 -48.77
N LEU A 624 11.57 -26.90 -48.66
CA LEU A 624 11.25 -26.05 -49.80
C LEU A 624 12.27 -24.91 -49.91
N THR A 625 12.84 -24.73 -51.09
CA THR A 625 13.79 -23.66 -51.40
C THR A 625 13.26 -22.84 -52.57
N TYR A 626 13.30 -21.51 -52.43
CA TYR A 626 13.01 -20.57 -53.51
C TYR A 626 14.32 -20.03 -54.07
N ASP A 627 14.50 -20.11 -55.38
CA ASP A 627 15.61 -19.51 -56.11
C ASP A 627 15.13 -18.21 -56.76
N SER A 628 15.60 -17.08 -56.21
CA SER A 628 15.22 -15.75 -56.68
C SER A 628 15.79 -15.39 -58.06
N ALA A 629 16.88 -16.02 -58.50
CA ALA A 629 17.49 -15.72 -59.79
C ALA A 629 16.68 -16.33 -60.94
N SER A 630 16.17 -17.54 -60.75
CA SER A 630 15.34 -18.24 -61.72
C SER A 630 13.83 -18.08 -61.48
N ASN A 631 13.43 -17.50 -60.34
CA ASN A 631 12.04 -17.42 -59.87
C ASN A 631 11.38 -18.81 -59.85
N THR A 632 12.10 -19.82 -59.35
CA THR A 632 11.62 -21.21 -59.27
C THR A 632 11.67 -21.74 -57.85
N TYR A 633 10.89 -22.80 -57.61
CA TYR A 633 10.85 -23.49 -56.34
C TYR A 633 11.35 -24.91 -56.47
N ARG A 634 12.02 -25.39 -55.43
CA ARG A 634 12.50 -26.77 -55.31
C ARG A 634 12.09 -27.36 -53.98
N LEU A 635 11.26 -28.39 -54.04
CA LEU A 635 10.96 -29.23 -52.89
C LEU A 635 11.96 -30.39 -52.85
N GLN A 636 12.58 -30.63 -51.71
CA GLN A 636 13.39 -31.82 -51.43
C GLN A 636 12.69 -32.64 -50.35
N ASP A 637 12.38 -33.91 -50.64
CA ASP A 637 11.79 -34.80 -49.64
C ASP A 637 12.85 -35.41 -48.70
N LYS A 638 12.40 -36.24 -47.75
CA LYS A 638 13.28 -36.91 -46.77
C LYS A 638 14.25 -37.91 -47.42
N SER A 639 13.92 -38.44 -48.60
CA SER A 639 14.77 -39.38 -49.35
C SER A 639 15.88 -38.67 -50.14
N GLY A 640 15.79 -37.34 -50.28
CA GLY A 640 16.69 -36.52 -51.08
C GLY A 640 16.20 -36.32 -52.52
N THR A 641 15.03 -36.84 -52.88
CA THR A 641 14.40 -36.61 -54.19
C THR A 641 13.95 -35.16 -54.28
N THR A 642 14.26 -34.50 -55.40
CA THR A 642 13.91 -33.10 -55.63
C THR A 642 12.83 -32.96 -56.69
N TYR A 643 11.89 -32.05 -56.45
CA TYR A 643 10.79 -31.68 -57.33
C TYR A 643 10.95 -30.20 -57.67
N ASP A 644 11.25 -29.93 -58.94
CA ASP A 644 11.42 -28.59 -59.49
C ASP A 644 10.10 -28.09 -60.04
N PHE A 645 9.65 -26.92 -59.60
CA PHE A 645 8.47 -26.26 -60.10
C PHE A 645 8.85 -25.06 -60.98
N SER A 646 8.16 -24.92 -62.10
CA SER A 646 8.28 -23.77 -63.00
C SER A 646 7.79 -22.47 -62.35
N THR A 647 8.00 -21.34 -63.02
CA THR A 647 7.51 -20.02 -62.58
C THR A 647 5.98 -19.96 -62.44
N GLY A 648 5.24 -20.80 -63.16
CA GLY A 648 3.79 -20.95 -63.04
C GLY A 648 3.33 -22.00 -62.02
N GLY A 649 4.26 -22.55 -61.22
CA GLY A 649 3.95 -23.54 -60.19
C GLY A 649 3.75 -24.97 -60.69
N LEU A 650 3.84 -25.22 -62.00
CA LEU A 650 3.72 -26.57 -62.57
C LEU A 650 5.01 -27.38 -62.34
N LEU A 651 4.87 -28.67 -62.00
CA LEU A 651 6.01 -29.59 -61.85
C LEU A 651 6.78 -29.70 -63.17
N ALA A 652 8.05 -29.30 -63.17
CA ALA A 652 8.92 -29.30 -64.35
C ALA A 652 9.88 -30.49 -64.39
N LYS A 653 10.38 -30.93 -63.22
CA LYS A 653 11.35 -32.02 -63.15
C LYS A 653 11.31 -32.73 -61.80
N ILE A 654 11.48 -34.05 -61.82
CA ILE A 654 11.81 -34.84 -60.62
C ILE A 654 13.22 -35.40 -60.80
N THR A 655 14.06 -35.29 -59.78
CA THR A 655 15.43 -35.81 -59.77
C THR A 655 15.67 -36.64 -58.51
N ASP A 656 16.13 -37.87 -58.66
CA ASP A 656 16.52 -38.71 -57.52
C ASP A 656 17.91 -38.30 -56.96
N PRO A 657 18.33 -38.84 -55.80
CA PRO A 657 19.66 -38.56 -55.24
C PRO A 657 20.85 -38.99 -56.13
N TYR A 658 20.61 -39.82 -57.15
CA TYR A 658 21.60 -40.32 -58.10
C TYR A 658 21.63 -39.52 -59.41
N SER A 659 20.96 -38.36 -59.45
CA SER A 659 20.84 -37.46 -60.61
C SER A 659 20.06 -38.04 -61.81
N ASN A 660 19.37 -39.16 -61.67
CA ASN A 660 18.42 -39.60 -62.68
C ASN A 660 17.15 -38.76 -62.57
N SER A 661 16.49 -38.47 -63.69
CA SER A 661 15.37 -37.53 -63.68
C SER A 661 14.28 -37.81 -64.72
N VAL A 662 13.09 -37.32 -64.42
CA VAL A 662 11.94 -37.24 -65.32
C VAL A 662 11.59 -35.78 -65.54
N THR A 663 11.53 -35.36 -66.80
CA THR A 663 11.16 -34.00 -67.23
C THR A 663 9.71 -33.96 -67.68
N TYR A 664 8.99 -32.90 -67.32
CA TYR A 664 7.60 -32.66 -67.66
C TYR A 664 7.49 -31.41 -68.54
N THR A 665 6.87 -31.54 -69.71
CA THR A 665 6.66 -30.43 -70.64
C THR A 665 5.18 -30.13 -70.79
N TYR A 666 4.86 -28.85 -70.97
CA TYR A 666 3.47 -28.38 -71.01
C TYR A 666 3.22 -27.62 -72.32
N SER A 667 1.98 -27.71 -72.81
CA SER A 667 1.47 -26.92 -73.93
C SER A 667 0.18 -26.25 -73.50
N ALA A 668 0.10 -24.93 -73.65
CA ALA A 668 -1.05 -24.11 -73.19
C ALA A 668 -1.47 -24.41 -71.73
N GLY A 669 -0.49 -24.60 -70.84
CA GLY A 669 -0.73 -24.88 -69.41
C GLY A 669 -1.11 -26.33 -69.07
N LYS A 670 -1.22 -27.22 -70.06
CA LYS A 670 -1.58 -28.64 -69.87
C LYS A 670 -0.37 -29.55 -70.08
N LEU A 671 -0.25 -30.61 -69.31
CA LEU A 671 0.86 -31.56 -69.44
C LEU A 671 0.83 -32.17 -70.84
N ALA A 672 1.92 -32.04 -71.59
CA ALA A 672 2.08 -32.61 -72.92
C ALA A 672 2.84 -33.92 -72.86
N THR A 673 4.02 -33.93 -72.22
CA THR A 673 4.83 -35.14 -72.08
C THR A 673 5.50 -35.26 -70.71
N ALA A 674 5.69 -36.49 -70.25
CA ALA A 674 6.59 -36.84 -69.16
C ALA A 674 7.65 -37.81 -69.68
N THR A 675 8.93 -37.42 -69.60
CA THR A 675 10.05 -38.14 -70.24
C THR A 675 11.11 -38.50 -69.22
N ASN A 676 11.46 -39.79 -69.13
CA ASN A 676 12.61 -40.22 -68.34
C ASN A 676 13.91 -39.88 -69.12
N ASN A 677 14.73 -38.99 -68.58
CA ASN A 677 15.88 -38.42 -69.29
C ASN A 677 17.01 -39.43 -69.53
N ARG A 678 17.02 -40.57 -68.82
CA ARG A 678 18.04 -41.62 -68.97
C ARG A 678 17.64 -42.68 -70.00
N THR A 679 16.37 -43.04 -70.04
CA THR A 679 15.85 -44.10 -70.93
C THR A 679 15.16 -43.58 -72.18
N THR A 680 14.93 -42.27 -72.26
CA THR A 680 14.15 -41.56 -73.30
C THR A 680 12.70 -42.04 -73.50
N ARG A 681 12.24 -42.99 -72.67
CA ARG A 681 10.83 -43.41 -72.59
C ARG A 681 9.98 -42.24 -72.13
N SER A 682 8.83 -42.06 -72.76
CA SER A 682 7.90 -40.98 -72.42
C SER A 682 6.44 -41.41 -72.42
N LEU A 683 5.63 -40.68 -71.67
CA LEU A 683 4.17 -40.67 -71.74
C LEU A 683 3.73 -39.36 -72.39
N THR A 684 2.85 -39.46 -73.39
CA THR A 684 2.23 -38.31 -74.07
C THR A 684 0.76 -38.23 -73.71
N PHE A 685 0.30 -37.03 -73.36
CA PHE A 685 -1.05 -36.78 -72.85
C PHE A 685 -1.86 -35.98 -73.86
N THR A 686 -3.04 -36.49 -74.22
CA THR A 686 -4.01 -35.80 -75.06
C THR A 686 -5.17 -35.33 -74.20
N TRP A 687 -5.53 -34.05 -74.35
CA TRP A 687 -6.57 -33.41 -73.56
C TRP A 687 -7.79 -33.08 -74.41
N THR A 688 -8.96 -33.09 -73.81
CA THR A 688 -10.19 -32.54 -74.38
C THR A 688 -10.88 -31.72 -73.30
N GLY A 689 -11.09 -30.43 -73.53
CA GLY A 689 -11.54 -29.53 -72.47
C GLY A 689 -10.55 -29.54 -71.29
N ALA A 690 -11.03 -29.73 -70.07
CA ALA A 690 -10.21 -29.72 -68.86
C ALA A 690 -9.53 -31.07 -68.53
N HIS A 691 -9.82 -32.17 -69.23
CA HIS A 691 -9.37 -33.50 -68.80
C HIS A 691 -8.54 -34.25 -69.85
N VAL A 692 -7.71 -35.17 -69.38
CA VAL A 692 -6.94 -36.11 -70.21
C VAL A 692 -7.87 -37.18 -70.74
N THR A 693 -7.95 -37.33 -72.06
CA THR A 693 -8.77 -38.37 -72.73
C THR A 693 -7.94 -39.49 -73.33
N ARG A 694 -6.63 -39.28 -73.51
CA ARG A 694 -5.71 -40.32 -74.01
C ARG A 694 -4.30 -40.17 -73.43
N VAL A 695 -3.70 -41.29 -73.04
CA VAL A 695 -2.28 -41.36 -72.65
C VAL A 695 -1.59 -42.40 -73.53
N GLN A 696 -0.40 -42.10 -74.05
CA GLN A 696 0.34 -42.98 -74.95
C GLN A 696 1.80 -43.10 -74.55
N THR A 697 2.41 -44.28 -74.68
CA THR A 697 3.86 -44.43 -74.56
C THR A 697 4.58 -43.98 -75.84
N THR A 698 5.90 -43.84 -75.77
CA THR A 698 6.75 -44.06 -76.96
C THR A 698 6.46 -45.44 -77.56
N PRO A 699 6.57 -45.64 -78.89
CA PRO A 699 6.28 -46.92 -79.53
C PRO A 699 6.98 -48.11 -78.86
N VAL A 700 6.22 -49.18 -78.61
CA VAL A 700 6.68 -50.49 -78.14
C VAL A 700 6.37 -51.47 -79.25
N ASP A 701 7.38 -52.18 -79.78
CA ASP A 701 7.22 -53.10 -80.91
C ASP A 701 6.52 -52.50 -82.14
N GLY A 702 6.81 -51.23 -82.43
CA GLY A 702 6.33 -50.52 -83.62
C GLY A 702 5.04 -49.71 -83.43
N ALA A 703 4.35 -49.80 -82.29
CA ALA A 703 3.14 -49.03 -82.00
C ALA A 703 3.08 -48.51 -80.54
N PRO A 704 2.51 -47.33 -80.27
CA PRO A 704 2.36 -46.84 -78.90
C PRO A 704 1.27 -47.61 -78.15
N LEU A 705 1.55 -48.04 -76.91
CA LEU A 705 0.53 -48.51 -75.99
C LEU A 705 -0.36 -47.32 -75.60
N THR A 706 -1.69 -47.51 -75.62
CA THR A 706 -2.66 -46.42 -75.51
C THR A 706 -3.70 -46.70 -74.44
N TRP A 707 -3.89 -45.75 -73.52
CA TRP A 707 -5.00 -45.73 -72.56
C TRP A 707 -6.00 -44.65 -72.96
N THR A 708 -7.29 -44.94 -72.81
CA THR A 708 -8.37 -43.99 -73.10
C THR A 708 -9.26 -43.76 -71.89
N TYR A 709 -9.73 -42.52 -71.74
CA TYR A 709 -10.49 -42.04 -70.58
C TYR A 709 -11.72 -41.30 -71.08
N SER A 710 -12.90 -41.65 -70.55
CA SER A 710 -14.15 -40.93 -70.84
C SER A 710 -14.78 -40.36 -69.56
N TYR A 711 -15.61 -39.34 -69.74
CA TYR A 711 -16.14 -38.52 -68.65
C TYR A 711 -17.61 -38.17 -68.87
N THR A 712 -18.34 -38.05 -67.78
CA THR A 712 -19.64 -37.37 -67.72
C THR A 712 -19.48 -36.08 -66.92
N GLY A 713 -19.43 -34.93 -67.60
CA GLY A 713 -18.98 -33.67 -66.97
C GLY A 713 -17.54 -33.81 -66.48
N ASP A 714 -17.30 -33.53 -65.20
CA ASP A 714 -15.97 -33.67 -64.58
C ASP A 714 -15.75 -35.06 -63.95
N LEU A 715 -16.72 -35.98 -64.04
CA LEU A 715 -16.65 -37.31 -63.44
C LEU A 715 -16.06 -38.33 -64.42
N LEU A 716 -14.97 -38.99 -64.05
CA LEU A 716 -14.35 -40.05 -64.85
C LEU A 716 -15.25 -41.28 -64.88
N ASP A 717 -15.80 -41.65 -66.03
CA ASP A 717 -16.76 -42.76 -66.13
C ASP A 717 -16.08 -44.10 -66.41
N LYS A 718 -14.96 -44.09 -67.15
CA LYS A 718 -14.34 -45.30 -67.69
C LYS A 718 -12.89 -45.06 -68.10
N VAL A 719 -12.07 -46.07 -67.84
CA VAL A 719 -10.67 -46.13 -68.27
C VAL A 719 -10.44 -47.45 -68.97
N CYS A 720 -9.92 -47.41 -70.20
CA CYS A 720 -9.58 -48.60 -70.98
C CYS A 720 -8.06 -48.68 -71.23
N ASP A 721 -7.49 -49.87 -71.02
CA ASP A 721 -6.09 -50.18 -71.21
C ASP A 721 -5.74 -50.51 -72.68
N PRO A 722 -4.45 -50.70 -73.03
CA PRO A 722 -4.02 -51.00 -74.40
C PRO A 722 -4.49 -52.36 -74.95
N LEU A 723 -4.96 -53.27 -74.08
CA LEU A 723 -5.51 -54.58 -74.44
C LEU A 723 -7.06 -54.54 -74.55
N ASN A 724 -7.66 -53.35 -74.43
CA ASN A 724 -9.10 -53.09 -74.39
C ASN A 724 -9.82 -53.60 -73.12
N GLY A 725 -9.09 -53.87 -72.03
CA GLY A 725 -9.69 -54.05 -70.71
C GLY A 725 -10.15 -52.73 -70.14
N CYS A 726 -11.40 -52.62 -69.67
CA CYS A 726 -11.96 -51.36 -69.16
C CYS A 726 -12.44 -51.47 -67.70
N THR A 727 -12.13 -50.44 -66.90
CA THR A 727 -12.69 -50.21 -65.56
C THR A 727 -13.75 -49.10 -65.65
N GLN A 728 -14.91 -49.29 -65.03
CA GLN A 728 -15.98 -48.30 -64.97
C GLN A 728 -16.16 -47.76 -63.55
N TYR A 729 -16.50 -46.47 -63.44
CA TYR A 729 -16.76 -45.79 -62.17
C TYR A 729 -18.17 -45.19 -62.17
N THR A 730 -18.85 -45.31 -61.03
CA THR A 730 -20.15 -44.67 -60.78
C THR A 730 -20.07 -43.85 -59.51
N TYR A 731 -20.75 -42.71 -59.50
CA TYR A 731 -20.72 -41.76 -58.39
C TYR A 731 -22.11 -41.62 -57.79
N GLY A 732 -22.18 -41.60 -56.46
CA GLY A 732 -23.41 -41.37 -55.71
C GLY A 732 -23.30 -40.13 -54.83
N SER A 733 -24.44 -39.54 -54.49
CA SER A 733 -24.53 -38.53 -53.44
C SER A 733 -24.26 -39.17 -52.08
N GLY A 734 -23.24 -38.69 -51.36
CA GLY A 734 -22.95 -39.06 -49.97
C GLY A 734 -23.18 -37.89 -49.02
N SER A 735 -23.52 -38.20 -47.76
CA SER A 735 -23.55 -37.23 -46.64
C SER A 735 -22.34 -37.45 -45.74
N HIS A 736 -21.73 -36.37 -45.24
CA HIS A 736 -20.67 -36.43 -44.22
C HIS A 736 -21.20 -36.75 -42.81
N TYR A 737 -22.52 -36.72 -42.64
CA TYR A 737 -23.22 -37.07 -41.40
C TYR A 737 -24.13 -38.26 -41.68
N ALA A 738 -23.86 -39.39 -41.04
CA ALA A 738 -24.74 -40.55 -40.99
C ALA A 738 -25.36 -40.66 -39.60
#